data_AF-A0A6A4RP10-F1
#
_entry.id   AF-A0A6A4RP10-F1
#
_cell.length_a   1.000
_cell.length_b   1.000
_cell.length_c   1.000
_cell.angle_alpha   90.00
_cell.angle_beta   90.00
_cell.angle_gamma   90.00
#
_symmetry.space_group_name_H-M   'P 1'
#
loop_
_entity.id
_entity.type
_entity.pdbx_description
1 polymer ?
#
loop_
_entity_poly.entity_id
_entity_poly.type
_entity_poly.pdbx_seq_one_letter_code
_entity_poly.pdbx_strand_id
1 'polypeptide(L)'
;MSEFKIEGPELKKMIKLARKGPLPFAFNPGKNESEHYLAMHRKRSAEILGKAAKKEGMGAKVAFGMCVVEEKLMSLTCERAVPALARLLKKFLKANKVSLNVRVLDADGNVLDEDIEDLPTDPSQQDEGTQVVIKGGDAAGLVTRIKAAQPRVAAAPAPFSKKLKSALEGVVAQVKAQDFAAADQGMARIEAALDKLPAEQGTATEAAGAGDSSDLVARIKVAQPLLKQAPDQVGDKLKQALADVVQKIKRGELEPARAVMGQIEAALAKISGTSVTEEAADTSAQQPANADLPALIARLKALQLRIAEMPEVTADKLQKALQGVAANIKKRDAAAAETGLSRIEATLDKLAGADTAQAAAKPEQDPRVAKILTDVDAVRKNVNALPPGDVQSSLITQLDLIQNNLSGGEIKAAVSGLDQVRDSLKLQAAIDRVMPDFVAAMSAGKVADPNKLSILFNTAVELVPGPDHAKAWNQLKLAEEMIAAGTTLEETAQQSEIPSDVQPFAISRLNWNKTRGVLKLEIEKLQSAILKFCSENNDLKEVGDSVGNLTGYIEKLDSRLEDKLDEIVNSKEGEQREAAKKQARSLVNEYQNELNAPFFKDVDQGNGFANVAVASTSRAALGEIDKVLAA
;
A
#
# COMPACT_ATOMS: atom_id res chain seq x y z
N MET A 1 -8.44 -51.51 1.49
CA MET A 1 -8.90 -50.27 0.82
C MET A 1 -7.74 -49.31 0.84
N SER A 2 -7.44 -48.65 -0.28
CA SER A 2 -6.37 -47.65 -0.33
C SER A 2 -6.68 -46.51 0.65
N GLU A 3 -5.69 -46.10 1.45
CA GLU A 3 -5.85 -45.08 2.49
C GLU A 3 -6.13 -43.68 1.91
N PHE A 4 -5.76 -43.43 0.66
CA PHE A 4 -5.81 -42.10 0.04
C PHE A 4 -6.48 -42.03 -1.34
N LYS A 5 -6.84 -43.17 -1.95
CA LYS A 5 -7.52 -43.18 -3.25
C LYS A 5 -8.90 -42.57 -3.15
N ILE A 6 -9.19 -41.59 -4.01
CA ILE A 6 -10.49 -40.91 -4.07
C ILE A 6 -11.21 -41.24 -5.37
N GLU A 7 -12.45 -41.74 -5.26
CA GLU A 7 -13.33 -42.05 -6.40
C GLU A 7 -14.78 -41.68 -6.04
N GLY A 8 -15.62 -41.47 -7.06
CA GLY A 8 -17.06 -41.28 -6.89
C GLY A 8 -17.45 -40.12 -5.94
N PRO A 9 -18.28 -40.36 -4.90
CA PRO A 9 -18.74 -39.30 -3.99
C PRO A 9 -17.62 -38.58 -3.24
N GLU A 10 -16.56 -39.29 -2.88
CA GLU A 10 -15.42 -38.72 -2.15
C GLU A 10 -14.62 -37.75 -3.02
N LEU A 11 -14.45 -38.08 -4.31
CA LEU A 11 -13.87 -37.17 -5.29
C LEU A 11 -14.67 -35.86 -5.37
N LYS A 12 -16.01 -35.93 -5.44
CA LYS A 12 -16.85 -34.72 -5.46
C LYS A 12 -16.68 -33.88 -4.19
N LYS A 13 -16.52 -34.51 -3.03
CA LYS A 13 -16.23 -33.82 -1.77
C LYS A 13 -14.86 -33.14 -1.81
N MET A 14 -13.82 -33.82 -2.29
CA MET A 14 -12.47 -33.26 -2.39
C MET A 14 -12.39 -32.12 -3.41
N ILE A 15 -13.14 -32.19 -4.51
CA ILE A 15 -13.25 -31.10 -5.47
C ILE A 15 -13.95 -29.88 -4.85
N LYS A 16 -15.03 -30.08 -4.08
CA LYS A 16 -15.67 -28.98 -3.34
C LYS A 16 -14.70 -28.31 -2.36
N LEU A 17 -13.78 -29.09 -1.77
CA LEU A 17 -12.74 -28.55 -0.91
C LEU A 17 -11.63 -27.83 -1.70
N ALA A 18 -11.23 -28.36 -2.86
CA ALA A 18 -10.27 -27.71 -3.76
C ALA A 18 -10.78 -26.38 -4.33
N ARG A 19 -12.11 -26.16 -4.33
CA ARG A 19 -12.73 -24.85 -4.62
C ARG A 19 -12.60 -23.83 -3.49
N LYS A 20 -12.41 -24.30 -2.26
CA LYS A 20 -12.25 -23.45 -1.07
C LYS A 20 -10.79 -23.09 -0.81
N GLY A 21 -9.84 -23.86 -1.33
CA GLY A 21 -8.42 -23.57 -1.25
C GLY A 21 -7.55 -24.68 -1.84
N PRO A 22 -6.24 -24.43 -2.02
CA PRO A 22 -5.31 -25.40 -2.61
C PRO A 22 -5.22 -26.69 -1.80
N LEU A 23 -5.31 -27.83 -2.49
CA LEU A 23 -5.19 -29.15 -1.89
C LEU A 23 -4.04 -29.95 -2.49
N PRO A 24 -3.20 -30.59 -1.65
CA PRO A 24 -2.25 -31.58 -2.11
C PRO A 24 -2.93 -32.70 -2.90
N PHE A 25 -2.36 -33.04 -4.05
CA PHE A 25 -2.81 -34.14 -4.89
C PHE A 25 -1.65 -35.03 -5.34
N ALA A 26 -1.99 -36.27 -5.68
CA ALA A 26 -1.13 -37.15 -6.44
C ALA A 26 -1.95 -37.97 -7.44
N PHE A 27 -1.45 -38.11 -8.66
CA PHE A 27 -2.09 -38.83 -9.74
C PHE A 27 -1.12 -39.83 -10.36
N ASN A 28 -1.49 -41.10 -10.35
CA ASN A 28 -0.76 -42.18 -10.98
C ASN A 28 -1.63 -42.79 -12.11
N PRO A 29 -1.31 -42.49 -13.39
CA PRO A 29 -2.10 -42.99 -14.52
C PRO A 29 -1.80 -44.48 -14.80
N GLY A 30 -2.79 -45.35 -14.55
CA GLY A 30 -2.83 -46.73 -15.08
C GLY A 30 -3.09 -46.82 -16.59
N LYS A 31 -3.20 -48.04 -17.13
CA LYS A 31 -3.41 -48.27 -18.58
C LYS A 31 -4.82 -47.88 -19.03
N ASN A 32 -5.80 -48.07 -18.15
CA ASN A 32 -7.22 -47.81 -18.38
C ASN A 32 -7.80 -46.87 -17.31
N GLU A 33 -8.98 -46.33 -17.55
CA GLU A 33 -9.65 -45.35 -16.66
C GLU A 33 -9.89 -45.88 -15.24
N SER A 34 -10.16 -47.18 -15.09
CA SER A 34 -10.36 -47.86 -13.80
C SER A 34 -9.07 -48.16 -13.03
N GLU A 35 -7.91 -48.08 -13.71
CA GLU A 35 -6.59 -48.30 -13.14
C GLU A 35 -5.91 -46.97 -12.76
N HIS A 36 -6.53 -45.84 -13.08
CA HIS A 36 -6.06 -44.54 -12.62
C HIS A 36 -6.22 -44.43 -11.11
N TYR A 37 -5.19 -43.90 -10.48
CA TYR A 37 -5.18 -43.63 -9.05
C TYR A 37 -5.06 -42.13 -8.85
N LEU A 38 -6.07 -41.53 -8.23
CA LEU A 38 -6.03 -40.15 -7.77
C LEU A 38 -6.13 -40.15 -6.25
N ALA A 39 -5.23 -39.41 -5.61
CA ALA A 39 -5.28 -39.12 -4.18
C ALA A 39 -5.30 -37.62 -3.96
N MET A 40 -6.13 -37.18 -3.02
CA MET A 40 -6.10 -35.81 -2.49
C MET A 40 -6.30 -35.89 -0.99
N HIS A 41 -5.64 -35.00 -0.24
CA HIS A 41 -5.80 -34.99 1.21
C HIS A 41 -5.55 -33.61 1.81
N ARG A 42 -6.26 -33.28 2.91
CA ARG A 42 -6.19 -31.95 3.55
C ARG A 42 -4.95 -31.72 4.41
N LYS A 43 -4.38 -32.78 4.98
CA LYS A 43 -3.30 -32.72 5.99
C LYS A 43 -2.02 -33.46 5.60
N ARG A 44 -1.96 -34.06 4.40
CA ARG A 44 -0.79 -34.85 3.96
C ARG A 44 -0.17 -34.14 2.77
N SER A 45 1.16 -34.02 2.78
CA SER A 45 1.88 -33.31 1.72
C SER A 45 1.77 -34.05 0.38
N ALA A 46 1.95 -33.31 -0.71
CA ALA A 46 1.92 -33.86 -2.06
C ALA A 46 2.97 -34.96 -2.26
N GLU A 47 4.13 -34.86 -1.61
CA GLU A 47 5.18 -35.88 -1.66
C GLU A 47 4.74 -37.20 -0.99
N ILE A 48 4.06 -37.15 0.17
CA ILE A 48 3.53 -38.34 0.85
C ILE A 48 2.48 -39.01 -0.03
N LEU A 49 1.56 -38.21 -0.60
CA LEU A 49 0.54 -38.71 -1.53
C LEU A 49 1.19 -39.29 -2.79
N GLY A 50 2.25 -38.68 -3.31
CA GLY A 50 3.00 -39.15 -4.46
C GLY A 50 3.68 -40.50 -4.21
N LYS A 51 4.23 -40.71 -3.00
CA LYS A 51 4.81 -42.01 -2.59
C LYS A 51 3.72 -43.08 -2.47
N ALA A 52 2.58 -42.75 -1.86
CA ALA A 52 1.43 -43.66 -1.76
C ALA A 52 0.87 -44.03 -3.15
N ALA A 53 0.64 -43.04 -4.00
CA ALA A 53 0.15 -43.22 -5.37
C ALA A 53 1.13 -44.02 -6.25
N LYS A 54 2.45 -43.91 -6.04
CA LYS A 54 3.44 -44.76 -6.71
C LYS A 54 3.41 -46.22 -6.22
N LYS A 55 3.11 -46.44 -4.94
CA LYS A 55 3.08 -47.76 -4.31
C LYS A 55 1.79 -48.52 -4.63
N GLU A 56 0.66 -47.81 -4.64
CA GLU A 56 -0.68 -48.38 -4.78
C GLU A 56 -1.26 -48.25 -6.19
N GLY A 57 -0.79 -47.27 -6.96
CA GLY A 57 -1.20 -47.11 -8.36
C GLY A 57 -0.53 -48.11 -9.28
N MET A 58 -1.21 -48.44 -10.38
CA MET A 58 -0.74 -49.44 -11.36
C MET A 58 0.13 -48.84 -12.48
N GLY A 59 0.27 -47.51 -12.50
CA GLY A 59 1.05 -46.75 -13.47
C GLY A 59 2.53 -46.60 -13.12
N ALA A 60 3.37 -46.53 -14.16
CA ALA A 60 4.82 -46.45 -14.01
C ALA A 60 5.33 -45.08 -13.51
N LYS A 61 4.57 -44.00 -13.72
CA LYS A 61 4.93 -42.63 -13.34
C LYS A 61 3.83 -42.04 -12.47
N VAL A 62 4.17 -41.07 -11.62
CA VAL A 62 3.22 -40.37 -10.75
C VAL A 62 3.48 -38.87 -10.82
N ALA A 63 2.40 -38.12 -10.99
CA ALA A 63 2.38 -36.68 -10.83
C ALA A 63 1.94 -36.33 -9.40
N PHE A 64 2.50 -35.26 -8.83
CA PHE A 64 2.04 -34.74 -7.55
C PHE A 64 2.33 -33.25 -7.44
N GLY A 65 1.55 -32.58 -6.60
CA GLY A 65 1.68 -31.16 -6.34
C GLY A 65 0.40 -30.62 -5.68
N MET A 66 0.01 -29.39 -6.04
CA MET A 66 -1.15 -28.71 -5.48
C MET A 66 -2.25 -28.57 -6.53
N CYS A 67 -3.49 -28.74 -6.11
CA CYS A 67 -4.70 -28.67 -6.93
C CYS A 67 -5.62 -27.57 -6.41
N VAL A 68 -6.05 -26.68 -7.30
CA VAL A 68 -7.03 -25.63 -7.06
C VAL A 68 -8.15 -25.79 -8.08
N VAL A 69 -9.40 -25.61 -7.68
CA VAL A 69 -10.54 -25.67 -8.61
C VAL A 69 -11.27 -24.33 -8.62
N GLU A 70 -11.23 -23.64 -9.75
CA GLU A 70 -11.93 -22.38 -9.97
C GLU A 70 -13.07 -22.60 -10.96
N GLU A 71 -14.31 -22.39 -10.55
CA GLU A 71 -15.52 -22.59 -11.38
C GLU A 71 -15.64 -23.97 -12.06
N LYS A 72 -15.13 -24.11 -13.29
CA LYS A 72 -15.09 -25.35 -14.07
C LYS A 72 -13.67 -25.78 -14.45
N LEU A 73 -12.65 -25.08 -13.97
CA LEU A 73 -11.24 -25.34 -14.26
C LEU A 73 -10.53 -25.91 -13.02
N MET A 74 -9.91 -27.07 -13.18
CA MET A 74 -8.99 -27.67 -12.21
C MET A 74 -7.56 -27.33 -12.62
N SER A 75 -6.91 -26.47 -11.83
CA SER A 75 -5.53 -26.05 -12.00
C SER A 75 -4.61 -26.88 -11.10
N LEU A 76 -3.61 -27.55 -11.69
CA LEU A 76 -2.66 -28.42 -11.02
C LEU A 76 -1.25 -27.83 -11.10
N THR A 77 -0.73 -27.28 -10.00
CA THR A 77 0.67 -26.86 -9.90
C THR A 77 1.50 -28.09 -9.54
N CYS A 78 2.27 -28.61 -10.51
CA CYS A 78 2.99 -29.87 -10.37
C CYS A 78 4.44 -29.65 -9.92
N GLU A 79 4.82 -30.29 -8.82
CA GLU A 79 6.23 -30.48 -8.45
C GLU A 79 6.87 -31.58 -9.32
N ARG A 80 6.07 -32.60 -9.66
CA ARG A 80 6.42 -33.58 -10.68
C ARG A 80 5.20 -33.80 -11.58
N ALA A 81 5.35 -33.57 -12.88
CA ALA A 81 4.31 -33.83 -13.87
C ALA A 81 4.53 -35.17 -14.59
N VAL A 82 3.48 -35.68 -15.23
CA VAL A 82 3.54 -36.82 -16.14
C VAL A 82 3.05 -36.40 -17.54
N PRO A 83 3.51 -37.03 -18.63
CA PRO A 83 3.04 -36.67 -19.97
C PRO A 83 1.52 -36.85 -20.12
N ALA A 84 0.88 -35.91 -20.82
CA ALA A 84 -0.56 -35.90 -21.08
C ALA A 84 -1.43 -35.94 -19.81
N LEU A 85 -0.96 -35.32 -18.72
CA LEU A 85 -1.64 -35.29 -17.43
C LEU A 85 -3.02 -34.64 -17.53
N ALA A 86 -3.17 -33.53 -18.26
CA ALA A 86 -4.44 -32.82 -18.36
C ALA A 86 -5.52 -33.72 -18.94
N ARG A 87 -5.21 -34.37 -20.08
CA ARG A 87 -6.11 -35.29 -20.78
C ARG A 87 -6.44 -36.55 -19.99
N LEU A 88 -5.45 -37.16 -19.34
CA LEU A 88 -5.64 -38.39 -18.56
C LEU A 88 -6.50 -38.13 -17.31
N LEU A 89 -6.24 -37.02 -16.61
CA LEU A 89 -7.03 -36.66 -15.45
C LEU A 89 -8.45 -36.26 -15.84
N LYS A 90 -8.64 -35.51 -16.94
CA LYS A 90 -9.98 -35.15 -17.42
C LYS A 90 -10.83 -36.38 -17.76
N LYS A 91 -10.24 -37.42 -18.37
CA LYS A 91 -10.92 -38.71 -18.59
C LYS A 91 -11.32 -39.38 -17.28
N PHE A 92 -10.42 -39.42 -16.30
CA PHE A 92 -10.73 -39.96 -14.96
C PHE A 92 -11.88 -39.21 -14.28
N LEU A 93 -11.87 -37.87 -14.34
CA LEU A 93 -12.94 -37.04 -13.78
C LEU A 93 -14.28 -37.33 -14.47
N LYS A 94 -14.29 -37.42 -15.80
CA LYS A 94 -15.48 -37.73 -16.59
C LYS A 94 -16.05 -39.12 -16.25
N ALA A 95 -15.19 -40.13 -16.11
CA ALA A 95 -15.59 -41.47 -15.66
C ALA A 95 -16.27 -41.45 -14.28
N ASN A 96 -15.85 -40.52 -13.40
CA ASN A 96 -16.43 -40.31 -12.08
C ASN A 96 -17.61 -39.31 -12.05
N LYS A 97 -18.19 -38.96 -13.21
CA LYS A 97 -19.29 -38.00 -13.35
C LYS A 97 -18.94 -36.61 -12.80
N VAL A 98 -17.72 -36.16 -13.09
CA VAL A 98 -17.22 -34.83 -12.79
C VAL A 98 -16.78 -34.17 -14.10
N SER A 99 -17.45 -33.09 -14.47
CA SER A 99 -17.14 -32.31 -15.67
C SER A 99 -16.31 -31.09 -15.29
N LEU A 100 -14.98 -31.20 -15.42
CA LEU A 100 -14.04 -30.08 -15.23
C LEU A 100 -13.02 -30.06 -16.37
N ASN A 101 -12.62 -28.86 -16.76
CA ASN A 101 -11.43 -28.63 -17.58
C ASN A 101 -10.19 -28.76 -16.70
N VAL A 102 -9.06 -29.20 -17.27
CA VAL A 102 -7.83 -29.42 -16.51
C VAL A 102 -6.70 -28.58 -17.11
N ARG A 103 -6.03 -27.81 -16.26
CA ARG A 103 -4.83 -27.03 -16.56
C ARG A 103 -3.69 -27.48 -15.67
N VAL A 104 -2.52 -27.71 -16.24
CA VAL A 104 -1.32 -28.14 -15.53
C VAL A 104 -0.29 -27.03 -15.61
N LEU A 105 0.23 -26.63 -14.45
CA LEU A 105 1.25 -25.60 -14.27
C LEU A 105 2.54 -26.23 -13.73
N ASP A 106 3.69 -25.64 -14.03
CA ASP A 106 4.97 -25.93 -13.36
C ASP A 106 5.10 -25.16 -12.02
N ALA A 107 6.23 -25.34 -11.33
CA ALA A 107 6.52 -24.67 -10.06
C ALA A 107 6.63 -23.14 -10.17
N ASP A 108 6.93 -22.61 -11.37
CA ASP A 108 7.06 -21.19 -11.66
C ASP A 108 5.74 -20.57 -12.16
N GLY A 109 4.67 -21.37 -12.28
CA GLY A 109 3.34 -20.95 -12.72
C GLY A 109 3.15 -20.92 -14.24
N ASN A 110 4.09 -21.46 -15.03
CA ASN A 110 3.91 -21.58 -16.47
C ASN A 110 3.03 -22.79 -16.81
N VAL A 111 2.26 -22.66 -17.89
CA VAL A 111 1.39 -23.72 -18.39
C VAL A 111 2.19 -24.84 -19.06
N LEU A 112 2.11 -26.05 -18.51
CA LEU A 112 2.75 -27.25 -19.07
C LEU A 112 1.83 -28.06 -20.00
N ASP A 113 0.55 -28.16 -19.67
CA ASP A 113 -0.44 -28.97 -20.40
C ASP A 113 -1.86 -28.47 -20.09
N GLU A 114 -2.73 -28.35 -21.10
CA GLU A 114 -4.12 -27.92 -20.92
C GLU A 114 -5.07 -28.77 -21.77
N ASP A 115 -6.19 -29.16 -21.15
CA ASP A 115 -7.30 -29.81 -21.84
C ASP A 115 -8.61 -29.09 -21.46
N ILE A 116 -8.89 -28.02 -22.20
CA ILE A 116 -10.05 -27.14 -22.03
C ILE A 116 -11.02 -27.40 -23.19
N GLU A 117 -12.20 -27.93 -22.89
CA GLU A 117 -13.29 -28.12 -23.85
C GLU A 117 -14.54 -27.33 -23.39
N ASP A 118 -15.43 -27.04 -24.33
CA ASP A 118 -16.73 -26.41 -24.04
C ASP A 118 -17.66 -27.46 -23.41
N LEU A 119 -17.82 -27.40 -22.08
CA LEU A 119 -18.55 -28.41 -21.32
C LEU A 119 -20.06 -28.08 -21.27
N PRO A 120 -20.95 -28.98 -21.71
CA PRO A 120 -22.39 -28.75 -21.66
C PRO A 120 -22.89 -28.60 -20.22
N THR A 121 -23.87 -27.72 -20.03
CA THR A 121 -24.48 -27.40 -18.74
C THR A 121 -25.20 -28.62 -18.16
N ASP A 122 -24.73 -29.10 -17.00
CA ASP A 122 -25.38 -30.17 -16.25
C ASP A 122 -26.75 -29.67 -15.74
N PRO A 123 -27.87 -30.34 -16.06
CA PRO A 123 -29.22 -29.91 -15.66
C PRO A 123 -29.49 -29.96 -14.15
N SER A 124 -28.52 -30.38 -13.32
CA SER A 124 -28.66 -30.43 -11.86
C SER A 124 -28.32 -29.11 -11.12
N GLN A 125 -28.02 -28.03 -11.85
CA GLN A 125 -27.79 -26.71 -11.27
C GLN A 125 -28.51 -25.61 -12.07
N GLN A 126 -29.82 -25.50 -11.89
CA GLN A 126 -30.53 -24.25 -12.11
C GLN A 126 -30.64 -23.53 -10.78
N ASP A 127 -29.83 -22.48 -10.62
CA ASP A 127 -30.29 -21.27 -9.97
C ASP A 127 -29.82 -20.08 -10.79
N GLU A 128 -30.78 -19.17 -10.98
CA GLU A 128 -30.86 -18.19 -12.05
C GLU A 128 -29.87 -17.03 -11.90
N GLY A 129 -29.37 -16.56 -13.04
CA GLY A 129 -28.58 -15.34 -13.13
C GLY A 129 -27.76 -15.29 -14.40
N THR A 130 -28.43 -15.20 -15.55
CA THR A 130 -27.79 -15.04 -16.87
C THR A 130 -26.97 -13.75 -16.90
N GLN A 131 -25.67 -13.83 -16.58
CA GLN A 131 -24.69 -12.84 -17.02
C GLN A 131 -24.03 -13.34 -18.30
N VAL A 132 -24.18 -12.56 -19.35
CA VAL A 132 -23.47 -12.72 -20.62
C VAL A 132 -21.99 -12.44 -20.35
N VAL A 133 -21.21 -13.49 -20.08
CA VAL A 133 -19.75 -13.38 -20.04
C VAL A 133 -19.24 -13.40 -21.47
N ILE A 134 -18.85 -12.21 -21.96
CA ILE A 134 -18.05 -12.08 -23.18
C ILE A 134 -16.60 -12.43 -22.82
N LYS A 135 -15.96 -13.17 -23.73
CA LYS A 135 -14.57 -13.62 -23.75
C LYS A 135 -13.58 -12.60 -23.16
N GLY A 136 -12.67 -13.09 -22.31
CA GLY A 136 -11.54 -12.32 -21.81
C GLY A 136 -10.70 -11.72 -22.93
N GLY A 137 -10.33 -10.45 -22.76
CA GLY A 137 -9.30 -9.78 -23.55
C GLY A 137 -9.71 -8.53 -24.32
N ASP A 138 -10.95 -8.05 -24.24
CA ASP A 138 -11.33 -6.84 -24.99
C ASP A 138 -11.26 -5.56 -24.14
N ALA A 139 -10.10 -4.91 -24.17
CA ALA A 139 -9.92 -3.56 -23.62
C ALA A 139 -10.92 -2.55 -24.22
N ALA A 140 -11.37 -2.76 -25.48
CA ALA A 140 -12.38 -1.91 -26.10
C ALA A 140 -13.78 -2.16 -25.51
N GLY A 141 -14.10 -3.41 -25.17
CA GLY A 141 -15.32 -3.79 -24.46
C GLY A 141 -15.43 -3.14 -23.08
N LEU A 142 -14.34 -3.15 -22.30
CA LEU A 142 -14.28 -2.46 -21.00
C LEU A 142 -14.41 -0.95 -21.13
N VAL A 143 -13.70 -0.33 -22.08
CA VAL A 143 -13.82 1.12 -22.32
C VAL A 143 -15.24 1.51 -22.75
N THR A 144 -15.92 0.65 -23.51
CA THR A 144 -17.31 0.85 -23.92
C THR A 144 -18.26 0.79 -22.71
N ARG A 145 -18.09 -0.20 -21.83
CA ARG A 145 -18.87 -0.33 -20.58
C ARG A 145 -18.62 0.82 -19.61
N ILE A 146 -17.37 1.25 -19.45
CA ILE A 146 -17.01 2.42 -18.64
C ILE A 146 -17.73 3.68 -19.15
N LYS A 147 -17.71 3.93 -20.46
CA LYS A 147 -18.42 5.08 -21.06
C LYS A 147 -19.94 4.98 -20.89
N ALA A 148 -20.52 3.79 -20.98
CA ALA A 148 -21.95 3.56 -20.78
C ALA A 148 -22.39 3.73 -19.31
N ALA A 149 -21.53 3.36 -18.35
CA ALA A 149 -21.82 3.50 -16.92
C ALA A 149 -21.63 4.94 -16.42
N GLN A 150 -20.74 5.73 -17.02
CA GLN A 150 -20.41 7.10 -16.61
C GLN A 150 -21.63 8.04 -16.42
N PRO A 151 -22.61 8.11 -17.34
CA PRO A 151 -23.81 8.93 -17.13
C PRO A 151 -24.74 8.36 -16.05
N ARG A 152 -24.85 7.03 -15.91
CA ARG A 152 -25.68 6.38 -14.88
C ARG A 152 -25.12 6.60 -13.48
N VAL A 153 -23.80 6.57 -13.33
CA VAL A 153 -23.07 6.93 -12.11
C VAL A 153 -23.25 8.41 -11.76
N ALA A 154 -23.29 9.29 -12.77
CA ALA A 154 -23.52 10.72 -12.56
C ALA A 154 -24.96 11.05 -12.13
N ALA A 155 -25.94 10.26 -12.61
CA ALA A 155 -27.36 10.40 -12.28
C ALA A 155 -27.79 9.70 -10.97
N ALA A 156 -26.88 8.99 -10.29
CA ALA A 156 -27.18 8.30 -9.04
C ALA A 156 -27.39 9.29 -7.86
N PRO A 157 -28.30 9.00 -6.90
CA PRO A 157 -28.52 9.84 -5.71
C PRO A 157 -27.27 10.03 -4.85
N ALA A 158 -27.12 11.20 -4.23
CA ALA A 158 -25.99 11.56 -3.35
C ALA A 158 -26.17 10.98 -1.94
N PRO A 159 -25.86 9.68 -1.75
CA PRO A 159 -24.51 9.32 -1.30
C PRO A 159 -23.82 8.23 -2.15
N PHE A 160 -24.53 7.62 -3.10
CA PHE A 160 -24.03 6.54 -3.95
C PHE A 160 -23.17 7.08 -5.10
N SER A 161 -23.47 8.25 -5.64
CA SER A 161 -22.71 8.84 -6.75
C SER A 161 -21.23 9.08 -6.42
N LYS A 162 -20.89 9.48 -5.17
CA LYS A 162 -19.48 9.67 -4.76
C LYS A 162 -18.71 8.35 -4.70
N LYS A 163 -19.32 7.29 -4.15
CA LYS A 163 -18.72 5.94 -4.10
C LYS A 163 -18.63 5.30 -5.48
N LEU A 164 -19.67 5.44 -6.31
CA LEU A 164 -19.69 4.90 -7.67
C LEU A 164 -18.70 5.63 -8.59
N LYS A 165 -18.52 6.95 -8.44
CA LYS A 165 -17.47 7.70 -9.17
C LYS A 165 -16.08 7.22 -8.80
N SER A 166 -15.80 7.06 -7.50
CA SER A 166 -14.50 6.55 -7.03
C SER A 166 -14.25 5.10 -7.48
N ALA A 167 -15.27 4.26 -7.48
CA ALA A 167 -15.18 2.89 -8.01
C ALA A 167 -14.89 2.89 -9.52
N LEU A 168 -15.56 3.76 -10.29
CA LEU A 168 -15.33 3.91 -11.74
C LEU A 168 -13.91 4.42 -12.05
N GLU A 169 -13.38 5.32 -11.23
CA GLU A 169 -11.99 5.78 -11.33
C GLU A 169 -10.98 4.66 -11.03
N GLY A 170 -11.27 3.81 -10.05
CA GLY A 170 -10.48 2.61 -9.74
C GLY A 170 -10.43 1.62 -10.91
N VAL A 171 -11.58 1.37 -11.56
CA VAL A 171 -11.64 0.56 -12.78
C VAL A 171 -10.80 1.19 -13.91
N VAL A 172 -10.90 2.50 -14.13
CA VAL A 172 -10.10 3.19 -15.15
C VAL A 172 -8.60 3.07 -14.86
N ALA A 173 -8.19 3.07 -13.59
CA ALA A 173 -6.81 2.83 -13.20
C ALA A 173 -6.37 1.38 -13.49
N GLN A 174 -7.23 0.40 -13.21
CA GLN A 174 -6.97 -1.02 -13.50
C GLN A 174 -6.86 -1.29 -15.01
N VAL A 175 -7.71 -0.66 -15.84
CA VAL A 175 -7.59 -0.73 -17.31
C VAL A 175 -6.27 -0.13 -17.79
N LYS A 176 -5.83 0.99 -17.20
CA LYS A 176 -4.52 1.60 -17.53
C LYS A 176 -3.33 0.73 -17.11
N ALA A 177 -3.49 -0.04 -16.03
CA ALA A 177 -2.50 -1.00 -15.54
C ALA A 177 -2.53 -2.34 -16.29
N GLN A 178 -3.38 -2.49 -17.32
CA GLN A 178 -3.61 -3.73 -18.07
C GLN A 178 -4.14 -4.90 -17.21
N ASP A 179 -4.67 -4.61 -16.02
CA ASP A 179 -5.35 -5.59 -15.17
C ASP A 179 -6.83 -5.68 -15.58
N PHE A 180 -7.07 -6.35 -16.71
CA PHE A 180 -8.39 -6.45 -17.32
C PHE A 180 -9.35 -7.33 -16.51
N ALA A 181 -8.85 -8.30 -15.75
CA ALA A 181 -9.66 -9.15 -14.89
C ALA A 181 -10.20 -8.36 -13.69
N ALA A 182 -9.35 -7.59 -13.01
CA ALA A 182 -9.80 -6.74 -11.91
C ALA A 182 -10.71 -5.59 -12.40
N ALA A 183 -10.40 -5.01 -13.56
CA ALA A 183 -11.24 -3.98 -14.18
C ALA A 183 -12.64 -4.51 -14.55
N ASP A 184 -12.73 -5.73 -15.08
CA ASP A 184 -14.00 -6.36 -15.44
C ASP A 184 -14.87 -6.69 -14.20
N GLN A 185 -14.25 -7.23 -13.15
CA GLN A 185 -14.92 -7.44 -11.87
C GLN A 185 -15.37 -6.12 -11.24
N GLY A 186 -14.54 -5.07 -11.33
CA GLY A 186 -14.88 -3.74 -10.85
C GLY A 186 -16.08 -3.15 -11.61
N MET A 187 -16.12 -3.30 -12.94
CA MET A 187 -17.27 -2.88 -13.75
C MET A 187 -18.53 -3.67 -13.44
N ALA A 188 -18.44 -4.98 -13.29
CA ALA A 188 -19.60 -5.81 -12.94
C ALA A 188 -20.24 -5.39 -11.60
N ARG A 189 -19.41 -5.00 -10.62
CA ARG A 189 -19.90 -4.48 -9.32
C ARG A 189 -20.55 -3.11 -9.47
N ILE A 190 -20.01 -2.22 -10.31
CA ILE A 190 -20.61 -0.90 -10.58
C ILE A 190 -21.95 -1.06 -11.29
N GLU A 191 -22.03 -1.92 -12.31
CA GLU A 191 -23.26 -2.20 -13.04
C GLU A 191 -24.32 -2.83 -12.13
N ALA A 192 -23.97 -3.83 -11.33
CA ALA A 192 -24.88 -4.44 -10.36
C ALA A 192 -25.37 -3.44 -9.28
N ALA A 193 -24.54 -2.48 -8.89
CA ALA A 193 -24.94 -1.42 -7.95
C ALA A 193 -25.85 -0.38 -8.60
N LEU A 194 -25.66 -0.07 -9.89
CA LEU A 194 -26.53 0.80 -10.67
C LEU A 194 -27.89 0.17 -10.96
N ASP A 195 -27.95 -1.14 -11.15
CA ASP A 195 -29.20 -1.88 -11.42
C ASP A 195 -30.03 -2.10 -10.14
N LYS A 196 -29.42 -1.97 -8.96
CA LYS A 196 -30.10 -2.08 -7.65
C LYS A 196 -30.63 -0.74 -7.11
N LEU A 197 -30.49 0.37 -7.84
CA LEU A 197 -31.04 1.67 -7.42
C LEU A 197 -32.54 1.75 -7.77
N PRO A 198 -33.43 2.11 -6.83
CA PRO A 198 -34.86 2.22 -7.10
C PRO A 198 -35.15 3.42 -8.02
N ALA A 199 -35.89 3.16 -9.10
CA ALA A 199 -36.48 4.20 -9.93
C ALA A 199 -37.84 4.60 -9.32
N GLU A 200 -37.96 5.80 -8.77
CA GLU A 200 -39.27 6.41 -8.55
C GLU A 200 -39.36 7.80 -9.17
N GLN A 201 -40.51 8.02 -9.81
CA GLN A 201 -40.88 9.17 -10.60
C GLN A 201 -41.33 10.34 -9.71
N GLY A 202 -40.61 11.46 -9.83
CA GLY A 202 -41.10 12.83 -10.03
C GLY A 202 -42.23 13.43 -9.19
N THR A 203 -41.95 14.60 -8.60
CA THR A 203 -42.75 15.81 -8.81
C THR A 203 -41.85 17.05 -8.75
N ALA A 204 -41.92 17.89 -9.77
CA ALA A 204 -41.30 19.20 -9.82
C ALA A 204 -42.08 20.20 -8.95
N THR A 205 -41.37 20.98 -8.14
CA THR A 205 -41.73 22.38 -7.88
C THR A 205 -40.44 23.17 -7.59
N GLU A 206 -40.35 24.34 -8.20
CA GLU A 206 -39.18 25.20 -8.37
C GLU A 206 -38.59 25.74 -7.06
N ALA A 207 -37.26 25.76 -6.98
CA ALA A 207 -36.48 26.85 -6.39
C ALA A 207 -35.02 26.78 -6.87
N ALA A 208 -34.50 27.93 -7.28
CA ALA A 208 -33.24 28.19 -7.96
C ALA A 208 -31.98 27.54 -7.35
N GLY A 209 -31.06 27.12 -8.24
CA GLY A 209 -29.62 27.03 -7.95
C GLY A 209 -29.04 25.62 -7.78
N ALA A 210 -28.99 24.80 -8.82
CA ALA A 210 -28.21 23.55 -8.82
C ALA A 210 -27.69 23.21 -10.24
N GLY A 211 -26.74 24.00 -10.74
CA GLY A 211 -26.03 23.79 -12.01
C GLY A 211 -24.54 23.55 -11.79
N ASP A 212 -24.20 22.67 -10.85
CA ASP A 212 -22.86 22.58 -10.27
C ASP A 212 -21.95 21.58 -11.01
N SER A 213 -20.80 22.04 -11.48
CA SER A 213 -19.78 21.33 -12.28
C SER A 213 -20.12 20.96 -13.74
N SER A 214 -21.34 20.55 -14.08
CA SER A 214 -21.65 20.14 -15.48
C SER A 214 -21.60 21.33 -16.46
N ASP A 215 -22.14 22.48 -16.05
CA ASP A 215 -22.09 23.73 -16.81
C ASP A 215 -20.65 24.20 -17.07
N LEU A 216 -19.81 24.15 -16.04
CA LEU A 216 -18.39 24.52 -16.16
C LEU A 216 -17.63 23.61 -17.12
N VAL A 217 -17.91 22.30 -17.12
CA VAL A 217 -17.27 21.35 -18.05
C VAL A 217 -17.72 21.59 -19.49
N ALA A 218 -19.00 21.92 -19.70
CA ALA A 218 -19.51 22.31 -21.02
C ALA A 218 -18.82 23.59 -21.52
N ARG A 219 -18.70 24.61 -20.65
CA ARG A 219 -18.03 25.89 -20.95
C ARG A 219 -16.54 25.73 -21.25
N ILE A 220 -15.83 24.88 -20.51
CA ILE A 220 -14.42 24.52 -20.78
C ILE A 220 -14.28 23.90 -22.18
N LYS A 221 -15.20 23.00 -22.56
CA LYS A 221 -15.16 22.32 -23.86
C LYS A 221 -15.39 23.28 -25.03
N VAL A 222 -16.19 24.33 -24.83
CA VAL A 222 -16.42 25.40 -25.82
C VAL A 222 -15.22 26.37 -25.90
N ALA A 223 -14.55 26.66 -24.78
CA ALA A 223 -13.39 27.56 -24.75
C ALA A 223 -12.11 26.94 -25.36
N GLN A 224 -11.90 25.62 -25.20
CA GLN A 224 -10.71 24.90 -25.69
C GLN A 224 -10.37 25.10 -27.19
N PRO A 225 -11.32 25.02 -28.14
CA PRO A 225 -11.00 25.27 -29.55
C PRO A 225 -10.68 26.75 -29.85
N LEU A 226 -11.31 27.70 -29.15
CA LEU A 226 -11.07 29.14 -29.33
C LEU A 226 -9.68 29.55 -28.83
N LEU A 227 -9.19 28.89 -27.78
CA LEU A 227 -7.84 29.02 -27.25
C LEU A 227 -6.72 28.64 -28.23
N LYS A 228 -6.99 27.76 -29.21
CA LYS A 228 -6.02 27.40 -30.26
C LYS A 228 -5.89 28.49 -31.33
N GLN A 229 -6.85 29.42 -31.39
CA GLN A 229 -6.87 30.52 -32.35
C GLN A 229 -6.38 31.85 -31.73
N ALA A 230 -6.03 31.84 -30.43
CA ALA A 230 -5.53 33.02 -29.73
C ALA A 230 -4.01 33.22 -29.94
N PRO A 231 -3.51 34.48 -29.98
CA PRO A 231 -2.08 34.78 -30.13
C PRO A 231 -1.22 34.20 -28.98
N ASP A 232 0.00 33.75 -29.27
CA ASP A 232 0.83 32.92 -28.37
C ASP A 232 0.98 33.48 -26.93
N GLN A 233 1.20 34.78 -26.74
CA GLN A 233 1.35 35.38 -25.41
C GLN A 233 0.03 35.45 -24.59
N VAL A 234 -1.13 35.54 -25.25
CA VAL A 234 -2.45 35.58 -24.60
C VAL A 234 -2.99 34.17 -24.43
N GLY A 235 -2.72 33.28 -25.41
CA GLY A 235 -3.06 31.88 -25.39
C GLY A 235 -2.45 31.15 -24.20
N ASP A 236 -1.18 31.39 -23.86
CA ASP A 236 -0.52 30.71 -22.75
C ASP A 236 -1.08 31.11 -21.38
N LYS A 237 -1.42 32.40 -21.19
CA LYS A 237 -2.09 32.88 -19.97
C LYS A 237 -3.49 32.31 -19.83
N LEU A 238 -4.26 32.24 -20.92
CA LEU A 238 -5.61 31.67 -20.91
C LEU A 238 -5.59 30.14 -20.73
N LYS A 239 -4.57 29.42 -21.25
CA LYS A 239 -4.36 27.99 -20.97
C LYS A 239 -4.06 27.75 -19.50
N GLN A 240 -3.25 28.60 -18.88
CA GLN A 240 -2.93 28.51 -17.45
C GLN A 240 -4.16 28.80 -16.58
N ALA A 241 -4.96 29.81 -16.94
CA ALA A 241 -6.22 30.11 -16.28
C ALA A 241 -7.24 28.96 -16.43
N LEU A 242 -7.34 28.34 -17.60
CA LEU A 242 -8.20 27.16 -17.82
C LEU A 242 -7.74 25.96 -16.99
N ALA A 243 -6.42 25.76 -16.83
CA ALA A 243 -5.87 24.73 -15.96
C ALA A 243 -6.21 25.00 -14.48
N ASP A 244 -6.20 26.26 -14.05
CA ASP A 244 -6.62 26.65 -12.69
C ASP A 244 -8.10 26.38 -12.44
N VAL A 245 -8.98 26.68 -13.42
CA VAL A 245 -10.41 26.31 -13.36
C VAL A 245 -10.57 24.80 -13.18
N VAL A 246 -9.84 23.99 -13.95
CA VAL A 246 -9.91 22.52 -13.83
C VAL A 246 -9.45 22.04 -12.45
N GLN A 247 -8.44 22.68 -11.86
CA GLN A 247 -7.99 22.37 -10.49
C GLN A 247 -9.03 22.79 -9.44
N LYS A 248 -9.67 23.94 -9.61
CA LYS A 248 -10.73 24.43 -8.71
C LYS A 248 -11.98 23.55 -8.76
N ILE A 249 -12.36 23.07 -9.94
CA ILE A 249 -13.43 22.06 -10.09
C ILE A 249 -13.05 20.76 -9.36
N LYS A 250 -11.80 20.29 -9.49
CA LYS A 250 -11.32 19.08 -8.78
C LYS A 250 -11.31 19.24 -7.26
N ARG A 251 -11.13 20.48 -6.76
CA ARG A 251 -11.16 20.83 -5.34
C ARG A 251 -12.57 21.14 -4.81
N GLY A 252 -13.59 21.15 -5.67
CA GLY A 252 -14.97 21.49 -5.30
C GLY A 252 -15.25 22.98 -5.15
N GLU A 253 -14.32 23.85 -5.57
CA GLU A 253 -14.44 25.32 -5.51
C GLU A 253 -15.22 25.85 -6.75
N LEU A 254 -16.54 25.62 -6.78
CA LEU A 254 -17.36 25.90 -7.98
C LEU A 254 -17.60 27.39 -8.26
N GLU A 255 -17.84 28.20 -7.22
CA GLU A 255 -18.02 29.65 -7.36
C GLU A 255 -16.73 30.37 -7.83
N PRO A 256 -15.54 30.09 -7.25
CA PRO A 256 -14.28 30.60 -7.79
C PRO A 256 -14.00 30.13 -9.22
N ALA A 257 -14.30 28.86 -9.55
CA ALA A 257 -14.15 28.34 -10.90
C ALA A 257 -15.06 29.05 -11.91
N ARG A 258 -16.29 29.42 -11.53
CA ARG A 258 -17.22 30.22 -12.34
C ARG A 258 -16.71 31.63 -12.60
N ALA A 259 -16.18 32.29 -11.57
CA ALA A 259 -15.62 33.62 -11.71
C ALA A 259 -14.44 33.63 -12.70
N VAL A 260 -13.51 32.66 -12.58
CA VAL A 260 -12.37 32.53 -13.49
C VAL A 260 -12.80 32.13 -14.90
N MET A 261 -13.79 31.24 -15.05
CA MET A 261 -14.36 30.91 -16.38
C MET A 261 -15.04 32.11 -17.05
N GLY A 262 -15.78 32.93 -16.30
CA GLY A 262 -16.37 34.15 -16.83
C GLY A 262 -15.32 35.14 -17.34
N GLN A 263 -14.16 35.22 -16.68
CA GLN A 263 -13.03 36.04 -17.13
C GLN A 263 -12.39 35.49 -18.41
N ILE A 264 -12.25 34.16 -18.52
CA ILE A 264 -11.72 33.49 -19.72
C ILE A 264 -12.65 33.72 -20.92
N GLU A 265 -13.96 33.58 -20.74
CA GLU A 265 -14.95 33.80 -21.80
C GLU A 265 -15.02 35.27 -22.22
N ALA A 266 -14.96 36.22 -21.27
CA ALA A 266 -14.90 37.65 -21.58
C ALA A 266 -13.61 38.02 -22.34
N ALA A 267 -12.48 37.40 -21.99
CA ALA A 267 -11.22 37.59 -22.70
C ALA A 267 -11.25 36.98 -24.11
N LEU A 268 -11.83 35.78 -24.27
CA LEU A 268 -12.01 35.14 -25.58
C LEU A 268 -13.00 35.92 -26.46
N ALA A 269 -14.08 36.47 -25.90
CA ALA A 269 -15.03 37.31 -26.64
C ALA A 269 -14.38 38.60 -27.17
N LYS A 270 -13.46 39.20 -26.40
CA LYS A 270 -12.65 40.36 -26.85
C LYS A 270 -11.63 40.01 -27.93
N ILE A 271 -11.22 38.74 -28.03
CA ILE A 271 -10.30 38.26 -29.08
C ILE A 271 -11.08 37.91 -30.36
N SER A 272 -12.30 37.39 -30.21
CA SER A 272 -13.20 37.02 -31.32
C SER A 272 -13.94 38.22 -31.93
N GLY A 273 -14.16 39.27 -31.15
CA GLY A 273 -14.80 40.50 -31.60
C GLY A 273 -13.83 41.67 -31.57
N THR A 274 -13.19 41.96 -32.70
CA THR A 274 -12.97 43.31 -33.28
C THR A 274 -11.81 43.27 -34.30
N SER A 275 -12.14 43.41 -35.57
CA SER A 275 -11.34 44.18 -36.52
C SER A 275 -11.78 45.65 -36.48
N VAL A 276 -10.87 46.50 -35.99
CA VAL A 276 -10.62 47.94 -36.21
C VAL A 276 -11.76 48.97 -36.10
N THR A 277 -11.63 49.89 -35.14
CA THR A 277 -11.58 51.35 -35.41
C THR A 277 -10.93 52.12 -34.24
N GLU A 278 -9.99 53.00 -34.57
CA GLU A 278 -9.35 54.03 -33.74
C GLU A 278 -10.28 55.22 -33.46
N GLU A 279 -10.13 55.84 -32.29
CA GLU A 279 -10.05 57.29 -31.99
C GLU A 279 -10.05 57.45 -30.45
N ALA A 280 -8.95 57.79 -29.77
CA ALA A 280 -8.17 59.03 -29.72
C ALA A 280 -8.74 60.09 -28.75
N ALA A 281 -8.02 60.29 -27.63
CA ALA A 281 -7.81 61.52 -26.84
C ALA A 281 -6.94 61.14 -25.62
N ASP A 282 -5.61 61.05 -25.71
CA ASP A 282 -4.59 62.13 -25.73
C ASP A 282 -4.38 62.81 -24.37
N THR A 283 -3.27 62.46 -23.68
CA THR A 283 -2.26 63.45 -23.25
C THR A 283 -0.92 62.77 -22.89
N SER A 284 0.07 63.02 -23.74
CA SER A 284 1.52 63.24 -23.48
C SER A 284 2.35 62.14 -22.78
N ALA A 285 3.13 61.33 -23.51
CA ALA A 285 4.45 61.62 -24.09
C ALA A 285 5.64 61.45 -23.13
N GLN A 286 6.36 60.32 -23.27
CA GLN A 286 7.77 60.32 -23.71
C GLN A 286 8.28 58.89 -23.90
N GLN A 287 8.44 58.53 -25.17
CA GLN A 287 9.40 57.54 -25.64
C GLN A 287 10.65 58.29 -26.09
N PRO A 288 11.84 57.81 -25.70
CA PRO A 288 12.88 57.48 -26.67
C PRO A 288 13.49 56.12 -26.29
N ALA A 289 14.32 55.41 -27.03
CA ALA A 289 14.83 55.35 -28.39
C ALA A 289 15.71 54.07 -28.38
N ASN A 290 16.17 53.59 -29.54
CA ASN A 290 17.13 52.48 -29.69
C ASN A 290 18.05 52.28 -28.48
N ALA A 291 17.98 51.10 -27.84
CA ALA A 291 18.97 50.69 -26.87
C ALA A 291 20.34 50.65 -27.55
N ASP A 292 21.19 51.61 -27.22
CA ASP A 292 22.51 51.78 -27.82
C ASP A 292 23.38 50.60 -27.42
N LEU A 293 23.69 49.71 -28.38
CA LEU A 293 24.50 48.51 -28.15
C LEU A 293 25.86 48.82 -27.46
N PRO A 294 26.54 49.96 -27.76
CA PRO A 294 27.67 50.46 -26.98
C PRO A 294 27.37 50.70 -25.49
N ALA A 295 26.20 51.24 -25.14
CA ALA A 295 25.79 51.48 -23.75
C ALA A 295 25.55 50.15 -23.00
N LEU A 296 24.97 49.14 -23.68
CA LEU A 296 24.81 47.79 -23.13
C LEU A 296 26.16 47.09 -22.90
N ILE A 297 27.13 47.29 -23.80
CA ILE A 297 28.50 46.77 -23.65
C ILE A 297 29.22 47.45 -22.50
N ALA A 298 29.05 48.77 -22.32
CA ALA A 298 29.60 49.50 -21.20
C ALA A 298 29.03 49.02 -19.86
N ARG A 299 27.70 48.80 -19.78
CA ARG A 299 27.03 48.22 -18.60
C ARG A 299 27.52 46.80 -18.30
N LEU A 300 27.63 45.94 -19.32
CA LEU A 300 28.15 44.58 -19.16
C LEU A 300 29.57 44.59 -18.55
N LYS A 301 30.46 45.47 -19.03
CA LYS A 301 31.83 45.59 -18.48
C LYS A 301 31.84 46.12 -17.04
N ALA A 302 31.00 47.09 -16.72
CA ALA A 302 30.88 47.60 -15.36
C ALA A 302 30.42 46.52 -14.36
N LEU A 303 29.43 45.69 -14.75
CA LEU A 303 28.96 44.57 -13.93
C LEU A 303 29.99 43.46 -13.82
N GLN A 304 30.75 43.17 -14.89
CA GLN A 304 31.83 42.20 -14.86
C GLN A 304 32.92 42.58 -13.85
N LEU A 305 33.25 43.87 -13.76
CA LEU A 305 34.21 44.38 -12.78
C LEU A 305 33.67 44.27 -11.34
N ARG A 306 32.40 44.65 -11.13
CA ARG A 306 31.72 44.58 -9.83
C ARG A 306 31.54 43.15 -9.31
N ILE A 307 31.40 42.16 -10.21
CA ILE A 307 31.32 40.74 -9.87
C ILE A 307 32.71 40.14 -9.57
N ALA A 308 33.77 40.65 -10.21
CA ALA A 308 35.15 40.21 -9.95
C ALA A 308 35.66 40.60 -8.55
N GLU A 309 35.02 41.57 -7.89
CA GLU A 309 35.34 42.01 -6.53
C GLU A 309 34.55 41.25 -5.44
N MET A 310 33.77 40.23 -5.81
CA MET A 310 32.92 39.45 -4.88
C MET A 310 33.55 38.10 -4.47
N PRO A 311 33.09 37.47 -3.35
CA PRO A 311 33.53 36.13 -2.95
C PRO A 311 33.23 35.04 -4.01
N GLU A 312 34.16 34.10 -4.17
CA GLU A 312 34.23 33.11 -5.28
C GLU A 312 32.93 32.33 -5.51
N VAL A 313 32.25 31.92 -4.44
CA VAL A 313 31.04 31.07 -4.50
C VAL A 313 29.82 31.79 -5.10
N THR A 314 29.73 33.11 -4.93
CA THR A 314 28.68 33.96 -5.53
C THR A 314 29.04 34.45 -6.94
N ALA A 315 30.33 34.61 -7.22
CA ALA A 315 30.83 35.09 -8.50
C ALA A 315 30.50 34.13 -9.65
N ASP A 316 30.64 32.81 -9.45
CA ASP A 316 30.43 31.81 -10.51
C ASP A 316 29.03 31.84 -11.15
N LYS A 317 27.98 31.95 -10.34
CA LYS A 317 26.58 31.97 -10.83
C LYS A 317 26.28 33.26 -11.59
N LEU A 318 26.77 34.39 -11.09
CA LEU A 318 26.57 35.70 -11.73
C LEU A 318 27.42 35.84 -13.00
N GLN A 319 28.61 35.25 -13.04
CA GLN A 319 29.47 35.22 -14.20
C GLN A 319 28.86 34.39 -15.34
N LYS A 320 28.20 33.26 -15.03
CA LYS A 320 27.45 32.47 -16.02
C LYS A 320 26.25 33.25 -16.59
N ALA A 321 25.57 34.05 -15.75
CA ALA A 321 24.49 34.92 -16.20
C ALA A 321 25.01 36.05 -17.12
N LEU A 322 26.14 36.68 -16.78
CA LEU A 322 26.82 37.67 -17.63
C LEU A 322 27.22 37.10 -19.00
N GLN A 323 27.69 35.85 -19.04
CA GLN A 323 28.02 35.18 -20.31
C GLN A 323 26.78 35.01 -21.20
N GLY A 324 25.62 34.72 -20.61
CA GLY A 324 24.33 34.65 -21.33
C GLY A 324 23.92 36.01 -21.93
N VAL A 325 24.12 37.09 -21.18
CA VAL A 325 23.89 38.46 -21.67
C VAL A 325 24.87 38.83 -22.79
N ALA A 326 26.15 38.50 -22.63
CA ALA A 326 27.16 38.71 -23.66
C ALA A 326 26.82 37.96 -24.96
N ALA A 327 26.22 36.77 -24.87
CA ALA A 327 25.73 36.03 -26.03
C ALA A 327 24.55 36.74 -26.72
N ASN A 328 23.64 37.36 -25.97
CA ASN A 328 22.52 38.12 -26.53
C ASN A 328 22.99 39.43 -27.20
N ILE A 329 23.99 40.11 -26.62
CA ILE A 329 24.64 41.27 -27.25
C ILE A 329 25.34 40.87 -28.56
N LYS A 330 26.04 39.73 -28.60
CA LYS A 330 26.62 39.20 -29.84
C LYS A 330 25.58 38.87 -30.90
N LYS A 331 24.38 38.43 -30.49
CA LYS A 331 23.23 38.18 -31.38
C LYS A 331 22.47 39.47 -31.77
N ARG A 332 22.94 40.65 -31.33
CA ARG A 332 22.30 41.97 -31.51
C ARG A 332 20.86 42.03 -30.96
N ASP A 333 20.53 41.17 -30.00
CA ASP A 333 19.25 41.19 -29.30
C ASP A 333 19.34 42.15 -28.11
N ALA A 334 19.13 43.43 -28.39
CA ALA A 334 19.26 44.50 -27.41
C ALA A 334 18.18 44.43 -26.30
N ALA A 335 16.99 43.91 -26.61
CA ALA A 335 15.91 43.78 -25.63
C ALA A 335 16.16 42.66 -24.61
N ALA A 336 16.64 41.50 -25.09
CA ALA A 336 17.02 40.40 -24.20
C ALA A 336 18.30 40.71 -23.41
N ALA A 337 19.23 41.45 -23.99
CA ALA A 337 20.43 41.93 -23.31
C ALA A 337 20.09 42.91 -22.17
N GLU A 338 19.25 43.92 -22.42
CA GLU A 338 18.81 44.88 -21.40
C GLU A 338 18.06 44.17 -20.26
N THR A 339 17.11 43.29 -20.59
CA THR A 339 16.38 42.50 -19.59
C THR A 339 17.30 41.63 -18.74
N GLY A 340 18.34 41.06 -19.36
CA GLY A 340 19.35 40.26 -18.67
C GLY A 340 20.23 41.07 -17.73
N LEU A 341 20.69 42.26 -18.17
CA LEU A 341 21.47 43.18 -17.35
C LEU A 341 20.66 43.69 -16.15
N SER A 342 19.41 44.13 -16.35
CA SER A 342 18.57 44.62 -15.24
C SER A 342 18.32 43.54 -14.18
N ARG A 343 18.22 42.26 -14.57
CA ARG A 343 18.05 41.15 -13.62
C ARG A 343 19.32 40.88 -12.81
N ILE A 344 20.48 40.98 -13.44
CA ILE A 344 21.78 40.82 -12.76
C ILE A 344 21.99 41.99 -11.77
N GLU A 345 21.68 43.22 -12.19
CA GLU A 345 21.71 44.42 -11.35
C GLU A 345 20.76 44.31 -10.15
N ALA A 346 19.50 43.93 -10.37
CA ALA A 346 18.54 43.72 -9.28
C ALA A 346 18.95 42.60 -8.31
N THR A 347 19.74 41.62 -8.78
CA THR A 347 20.30 40.56 -7.92
C THR A 347 21.49 41.09 -7.12
N LEU A 348 22.37 41.87 -7.75
CA LEU A 348 23.49 42.55 -7.09
C LEU A 348 23.04 43.57 -6.05
N ASP A 349 21.99 44.33 -6.31
CA ASP A 349 21.46 45.31 -5.37
C ASP A 349 20.73 44.64 -4.20
N LYS A 350 20.14 43.44 -4.40
CA LYS A 350 19.65 42.60 -3.30
C LYS A 350 20.78 42.02 -2.46
N LEU A 351 21.91 41.69 -3.07
CA LEU A 351 23.10 41.20 -2.37
C LEU A 351 23.80 42.34 -1.62
N ALA A 352 23.90 43.54 -2.21
CA ALA A 352 24.45 44.74 -1.56
C ALA A 352 23.52 45.30 -0.47
N GLY A 353 22.20 45.16 -0.62
CA GLY A 353 21.20 45.50 0.40
C GLY A 353 21.20 44.56 1.60
N ALA A 354 21.78 43.35 1.48
CA ALA A 354 22.01 42.45 2.60
C ALA A 354 23.26 42.84 3.42
N ASP A 355 24.20 43.58 2.83
CA ASP A 355 25.52 43.84 3.41
C ASP A 355 25.59 45.11 4.28
N THR A 356 24.64 46.04 4.14
CA THR A 356 24.59 47.26 4.99
C THR A 356 23.88 47.05 6.33
N ALA A 357 23.20 45.92 6.55
CA ALA A 357 22.64 45.55 7.85
C ALA A 357 23.58 44.68 8.69
N GLN A 358 24.71 44.22 8.15
CA GLN A 358 25.56 43.19 8.77
C GLN A 358 27.04 43.59 8.92
N ALA A 359 27.38 44.87 8.74
CA ALA A 359 28.75 45.38 8.92
C ALA A 359 29.03 45.98 10.32
N ALA A 360 28.20 45.69 11.32
CA ALA A 360 28.44 46.16 12.70
C ALA A 360 28.07 45.11 13.77
N ALA A 361 28.60 43.90 13.68
CA ALA A 361 28.76 43.03 14.85
C ALA A 361 29.80 41.92 14.59
N LYS A 362 30.79 41.80 15.47
CA LYS A 362 31.57 40.56 15.67
C LYS A 362 30.60 39.41 16.03
N PRO A 363 30.94 38.13 15.77
CA PRO A 363 29.98 37.04 15.71
C PRO A 363 29.52 36.65 17.12
N GLU A 364 28.44 37.28 17.57
CA GLU A 364 27.67 36.76 18.68
C GLU A 364 26.83 35.62 18.09
N GLN A 365 27.23 34.37 18.38
CA GLN A 365 26.49 33.18 17.98
C GLN A 365 25.03 33.34 18.39
N ASP A 366 24.13 33.30 17.42
CA ASP A 366 22.69 33.33 17.67
C ASP A 366 22.37 32.24 18.72
N PRO A 367 21.77 32.58 19.89
CA PRO A 367 21.53 31.64 20.97
C PRO A 367 20.67 30.44 20.53
N ARG A 368 19.95 30.55 19.40
CA ARG A 368 19.22 29.44 18.79
C ARG A 368 20.13 28.35 18.23
N VAL A 369 21.34 28.70 17.76
CA VAL A 369 22.31 27.74 17.20
C VAL A 369 22.80 26.78 18.29
N ALA A 370 23.14 27.29 19.48
CA ALA A 370 23.55 26.46 20.61
C ALA A 370 22.45 25.48 21.05
N LYS A 371 21.19 25.95 21.04
CA LYS A 371 20.04 25.10 21.35
C LYS A 371 19.83 24.00 20.32
N ILE A 372 19.91 24.33 19.03
CA ILE A 372 19.73 23.33 17.96
C ILE A 372 20.89 22.34 17.93
N LEU A 373 22.12 22.76 18.22
CA LEU A 373 23.26 21.83 18.37
C LEU A 373 23.03 20.81 19.48
N THR A 374 22.49 21.25 20.62
CA THR A 374 22.11 20.34 21.72
C THR A 374 21.05 19.33 21.28
N ASP A 375 20.04 19.78 20.51
CA ASP A 375 19.02 18.91 19.95
C ASP A 375 19.60 17.92 18.93
N VAL A 376 20.54 18.36 18.08
CA VAL A 376 21.22 17.52 17.09
C VAL A 376 22.04 16.43 17.80
N ASP A 377 22.75 16.76 18.87
CA ASP A 377 23.50 15.78 19.65
C ASP A 377 22.57 14.75 20.34
N ALA A 378 21.43 15.20 20.85
CA ALA A 378 20.41 14.30 21.41
C ALA A 378 19.84 13.35 20.35
N VAL A 379 19.51 13.87 19.15
CA VAL A 379 19.03 13.04 18.05
C VAL A 379 20.12 12.10 17.54
N ARG A 380 21.38 12.53 17.49
CA ARG A 380 22.53 11.69 17.11
C ARG A 380 22.70 10.50 18.05
N LYS A 381 22.49 10.67 19.36
CA LYS A 381 22.47 9.54 20.31
C LYS A 381 21.40 8.52 19.96
N ASN A 382 20.20 8.97 19.60
CA ASN A 382 19.10 8.07 19.21
C ASN A 382 19.39 7.35 17.88
N VAL A 383 19.98 8.05 16.90
CA VAL A 383 20.42 7.43 15.64
C VAL A 383 21.52 6.39 15.87
N ASN A 384 22.49 6.69 16.74
CA ASN A 384 23.55 5.75 17.10
C ASN A 384 23.04 4.53 17.88
N ALA A 385 21.86 4.63 18.51
CA ALA A 385 21.23 3.51 19.20
C ALA A 385 20.53 2.53 18.23
N LEU A 386 20.29 2.93 16.97
CA LEU A 386 19.75 2.05 15.94
C LEU A 386 20.73 0.91 15.61
N PRO A 387 20.26 -0.22 15.07
CA PRO A 387 21.12 -1.25 14.51
C PRO A 387 22.02 -0.69 13.40
N PRO A 388 23.31 -1.09 13.34
CA PRO A 388 24.20 -0.67 12.26
C PRO A 388 23.71 -1.21 10.92
N GLY A 389 23.59 -0.30 9.95
CA GLY A 389 23.06 -0.57 8.62
C GLY A 389 22.83 0.72 7.83
N ASP A 390 22.21 0.58 6.66
CA ASP A 390 22.02 1.68 5.69
C ASP A 390 21.18 2.83 6.24
N VAL A 391 20.18 2.52 7.08
CA VAL A 391 19.35 3.54 7.74
C VAL A 391 20.19 4.36 8.71
N GLN A 392 20.95 3.72 9.60
CA GLN A 392 21.78 4.42 10.57
C GLN A 392 22.85 5.28 9.88
N SER A 393 23.56 4.74 8.89
CA SER A 393 24.63 5.46 8.19
C SER A 393 24.09 6.67 7.42
N SER A 394 22.92 6.53 6.79
CA SER A 394 22.25 7.63 6.10
C SER A 394 21.81 8.75 7.06
N LEU A 395 21.20 8.39 8.19
CA LEU A 395 20.77 9.39 9.19
C LEU A 395 21.95 10.09 9.87
N ILE A 396 23.07 9.40 10.09
CA ILE A 396 24.32 10.02 10.56
C ILE A 396 24.80 11.07 9.55
N THR A 397 24.81 10.71 8.26
CA THR A 397 25.21 11.64 7.18
C THR A 397 24.30 12.86 7.12
N GLN A 398 22.99 12.69 7.31
CA GLN A 398 22.04 13.81 7.39
C GLN A 398 22.31 14.71 8.61
N LEU A 399 22.63 14.13 9.78
CA LEU A 399 23.01 14.90 10.97
C LEU A 399 24.31 15.69 10.78
N ASP A 400 25.30 15.13 10.07
CA ASP A 400 26.52 15.85 9.72
C ASP A 400 26.23 17.04 8.80
N LEU A 401 25.35 16.87 7.81
CA LEU A 401 24.89 17.96 6.94
C LEU A 401 24.16 19.05 7.74
N ILE A 402 23.31 18.66 8.69
CA ILE A 402 22.61 19.61 9.58
C ILE A 402 23.60 20.42 10.42
N GLN A 403 24.66 19.80 10.95
CA GLN A 403 25.72 20.50 11.69
C GLN A 403 26.49 21.49 10.79
N ASN A 404 26.76 21.11 9.54
CA ASN A 404 27.40 22.00 8.56
C ASN A 404 26.50 23.20 8.24
N ASN A 405 25.19 22.98 8.04
CA ASN A 405 24.22 24.04 7.80
C ASN A 405 24.11 25.01 8.98
N LEU A 406 24.16 24.51 10.23
CA LEU A 406 24.20 25.35 11.43
C LEU A 406 25.46 26.22 11.48
N SER A 407 26.62 25.65 11.14
CA SER A 407 27.90 26.37 11.09
C SER A 407 27.91 27.45 9.99
N GLY A 408 27.19 27.21 8.89
CA GLY A 408 26.99 28.17 7.79
C GLY A 408 25.88 29.20 8.03
N GLY A 409 25.18 29.17 9.17
CA GLY A 409 24.10 30.11 9.49
C GLY A 409 22.74 29.77 8.87
N GLU A 410 22.58 28.61 8.23
CA GLU A 410 21.34 28.15 7.60
C GLU A 410 20.37 27.50 8.61
N ILE A 411 19.97 28.26 9.63
CA ILE A 411 19.17 27.77 10.77
C ILE A 411 17.86 27.09 10.32
N LYS A 412 17.16 27.64 9.32
CA LYS A 412 15.89 27.07 8.81
C LYS A 412 16.09 25.69 8.16
N ALA A 413 17.16 25.54 7.38
CA ALA A 413 17.48 24.26 6.74
C ALA A 413 17.88 23.22 7.79
N ALA A 414 18.65 23.62 8.80
CA ALA A 414 19.02 22.77 9.92
C ALA A 414 17.81 22.27 10.73
N VAL A 415 16.87 23.15 11.06
CA VAL A 415 15.63 22.76 11.77
C VAL A 415 14.79 21.80 10.92
N SER A 416 14.58 22.11 9.64
CA SER A 416 13.81 21.24 8.74
C SER A 416 14.46 19.87 8.57
N GLY A 417 15.78 19.81 8.43
CA GLY A 417 16.51 18.53 8.34
C GLY A 417 16.43 17.74 9.63
N LEU A 418 16.53 18.40 10.79
CA LEU A 418 16.41 17.74 12.09
C LEU A 418 15.02 17.13 12.31
N ASP A 419 13.96 17.82 11.86
CA ASP A 419 12.60 17.29 11.91
C ASP A 419 12.41 16.08 10.99
N GLN A 420 13.05 16.06 9.82
CA GLN A 420 13.08 14.87 8.94
C GLN A 420 13.77 13.68 9.62
N VAL A 421 14.94 13.89 10.23
CA VAL A 421 15.64 12.81 10.95
C VAL A 421 14.80 12.26 12.11
N ARG A 422 14.09 13.14 12.82
CA ARG A 422 13.15 12.73 13.89
C ARG A 422 11.99 11.90 13.34
N ASP A 423 11.46 12.25 12.17
CA ASP A 423 10.37 11.48 11.56
C ASP A 423 10.85 10.12 11.04
N SER A 424 12.05 10.05 10.45
CA SER A 424 12.72 8.79 10.13
C SER A 424 12.86 7.86 11.34
N LEU A 425 13.25 8.41 12.50
CA LEU A 425 13.36 7.62 13.74
C LEU A 425 12.01 7.07 14.22
N LYS A 426 10.94 7.87 14.13
CA LYS A 426 9.59 7.40 14.48
C LYS A 426 9.10 6.32 13.54
N LEU A 427 9.36 6.50 12.25
CA LEU A 427 9.00 5.53 11.22
C LEU A 427 9.76 4.22 11.40
N GLN A 428 11.08 4.27 11.68
CA GLN A 428 11.87 3.07 11.97
C GLN A 428 11.31 2.32 13.19
N ALA A 429 10.98 3.03 14.28
CA ALA A 429 10.38 2.41 15.46
C ALA A 429 9.01 1.77 15.17
N ALA A 430 8.22 2.34 14.26
CA ALA A 430 6.95 1.75 13.83
C ALA A 430 7.15 0.50 12.97
N ILE A 431 8.13 0.51 12.06
CA ILE A 431 8.52 -0.66 11.28
C ILE A 431 8.97 -1.80 12.19
N ASP A 432 9.84 -1.51 13.16
CA ASP A 432 10.34 -2.49 14.12
C ASP A 432 9.19 -3.13 14.94
N ARG A 433 8.14 -2.35 15.23
CA ARG A 433 6.93 -2.83 15.91
C ARG A 433 6.09 -3.76 15.03
N VAL A 434 5.95 -3.49 13.73
CA VAL A 434 5.12 -4.28 12.80
C VAL A 434 5.87 -5.51 12.27
N MET A 435 7.20 -5.48 12.28
CA MET A 435 8.07 -6.54 11.75
C MET A 435 7.68 -7.96 12.22
N PRO A 436 7.38 -8.22 13.50
CA PRO A 436 7.02 -9.56 13.96
C PRO A 436 5.71 -10.06 13.34
N ASP A 437 4.69 -9.20 13.27
CA ASP A 437 3.39 -9.52 12.69
C ASP A 437 3.52 -9.75 11.18
N PHE A 438 4.37 -8.98 10.50
CA PHE A 438 4.72 -9.22 9.10
C PHE A 438 5.35 -10.60 8.90
N VAL A 439 6.35 -10.98 9.72
CA VAL A 439 7.01 -12.30 9.61
C VAL A 439 6.01 -13.41 9.87
N ALA A 440 5.15 -13.26 10.90
CA ALA A 440 4.10 -14.22 11.20
C ALA A 440 3.10 -14.36 10.04
N ALA A 441 2.67 -13.24 9.45
CA ALA A 441 1.72 -13.22 8.35
C ALA A 441 2.30 -13.84 7.06
N MET A 442 3.57 -13.56 6.77
CA MET A 442 4.29 -14.12 5.62
C MET A 442 4.58 -15.62 5.77
N SER A 443 4.99 -16.06 6.96
CA SER A 443 5.35 -17.47 7.23
C SER A 443 4.12 -18.38 7.33
N ALA A 444 2.99 -17.84 7.79
CA ALA A 444 1.77 -18.63 7.96
C ALA A 444 1.00 -18.84 6.64
N GLY A 445 1.32 -18.11 5.56
CA GLY A 445 0.59 -18.16 4.30
C GLY A 445 -0.85 -17.63 4.41
N LYS A 446 -1.12 -16.77 5.40
CA LYS A 446 -2.48 -16.34 5.80
C LYS A 446 -2.88 -14.95 5.26
N VAL A 447 -2.05 -14.38 4.40
CA VAL A 447 -2.29 -13.09 3.76
C VAL A 447 -2.78 -13.36 2.35
N ALA A 448 -3.86 -12.70 1.94
CA ALA A 448 -4.46 -12.90 0.62
C ALA A 448 -3.46 -12.66 -0.53
N ASP A 449 -2.52 -11.73 -0.33
CA ASP A 449 -1.45 -11.45 -1.28
C ASP A 449 -0.12 -11.20 -0.51
N PRO A 450 0.65 -12.27 -0.24
CA PRO A 450 1.92 -12.18 0.46
C PRO A 450 2.96 -11.36 -0.30
N ASN A 451 2.93 -11.40 -1.64
CA ASN A 451 3.85 -10.63 -2.48
C ASN A 451 3.58 -9.14 -2.33
N LYS A 452 2.32 -8.72 -2.37
CA LYS A 452 1.94 -7.33 -2.13
C LYS A 452 2.26 -6.89 -0.72
N LEU A 453 2.01 -7.72 0.30
CA LEU A 453 2.40 -7.39 1.68
C LEU A 453 3.92 -7.16 1.78
N SER A 454 4.73 -8.05 1.19
CA SER A 454 6.19 -7.91 1.11
C SER A 454 6.60 -6.60 0.42
N ILE A 455 5.99 -6.28 -0.73
CA ILE A 455 6.26 -5.03 -1.45
C ILE A 455 5.95 -3.81 -0.59
N LEU A 456 4.76 -3.75 0.02
CA LEU A 456 4.33 -2.62 0.86
C LEU A 456 5.29 -2.41 2.03
N PHE A 457 5.59 -3.50 2.75
CA PHE A 457 6.46 -3.45 3.93
C PHE A 457 7.89 -3.06 3.56
N ASN A 458 8.48 -3.71 2.55
CA ASN A 458 9.85 -3.39 2.11
C ASN A 458 9.96 -1.97 1.53
N THR A 459 8.93 -1.48 0.84
CA THR A 459 8.90 -0.09 0.37
C THR A 459 8.87 0.89 1.54
N ALA A 460 8.16 0.57 2.64
CA ALA A 460 8.17 1.41 3.83
C ALA A 460 9.58 1.47 4.46
N VAL A 461 10.27 0.31 4.55
CA VAL A 461 11.66 0.19 5.03
C VAL A 461 12.63 1.00 4.17
N GLU A 462 12.54 0.87 2.85
CA GLU A 462 13.43 1.57 1.91
C GLU A 462 13.29 3.09 1.99
N LEU A 463 12.09 3.59 2.30
CA LEU A 463 11.81 5.02 2.37
C LEU A 463 12.17 5.67 3.71
N VAL A 464 12.58 4.90 4.73
CA VAL A 464 13.00 5.44 6.04
C VAL A 464 14.09 6.51 5.94
N PRO A 465 15.21 6.29 5.23
CA PRO A 465 16.25 7.30 5.08
C PRO A 465 15.90 8.41 4.09
N GLY A 466 14.87 8.24 3.26
CA GLY A 466 14.49 9.18 2.21
C GLY A 466 13.59 10.33 2.71
N PRO A 467 13.33 11.35 1.89
CA PRO A 467 12.48 12.49 2.26
C PRO A 467 10.97 12.16 2.21
N ASP A 468 10.58 11.04 1.61
CA ASP A 468 9.19 10.68 1.32
C ASP A 468 8.50 9.94 2.49
N HIS A 469 8.66 10.42 3.74
CA HIS A 469 8.10 9.77 4.94
C HIS A 469 6.58 9.61 4.89
N ALA A 470 5.85 10.56 4.29
CA ALA A 470 4.41 10.45 4.10
C ALA A 470 4.02 9.22 3.24
N LYS A 471 4.84 8.89 2.24
CA LYS A 471 4.63 7.68 1.43
C LYS A 471 4.95 6.45 2.26
N ALA A 472 6.06 6.45 3.00
CA ALA A 472 6.47 5.33 3.85
C ALA A 472 5.40 4.97 4.90
N TRP A 473 4.86 5.97 5.61
CA TRP A 473 3.77 5.79 6.56
C TRP A 473 2.52 5.20 5.92
N ASN A 474 2.16 5.64 4.70
CA ASN A 474 1.03 5.07 3.97
C ASN A 474 1.27 3.61 3.59
N GLN A 475 2.48 3.24 3.14
CA GLN A 475 2.81 1.86 2.80
C GLN A 475 2.79 0.96 4.04
N LEU A 476 3.36 1.43 5.16
CA LEU A 476 3.33 0.69 6.43
C LEU A 476 1.89 0.47 6.91
N LYS A 477 1.04 1.51 6.86
CA LYS A 477 -0.37 1.39 7.22
C LYS A 477 -1.12 0.38 6.34
N LEU A 478 -0.88 0.39 5.03
CA LEU A 478 -1.50 -0.60 4.12
C LEU A 478 -1.02 -2.03 4.43
N ALA A 479 0.25 -2.20 4.81
CA ALA A 479 0.78 -3.49 5.25
C ALA A 479 0.09 -3.97 6.54
N GLU A 480 -0.06 -3.09 7.55
CA GLU A 480 -0.81 -3.38 8.78
C GLU A 480 -2.27 -3.75 8.49
N GLU A 481 -2.95 -3.03 7.60
CA GLU A 481 -4.32 -3.33 7.18
C GLU A 481 -4.43 -4.71 6.51
N MET A 482 -3.43 -5.11 5.70
CA MET A 482 -3.40 -6.43 5.07
C MET A 482 -3.15 -7.56 6.08
N ILE A 483 -2.28 -7.33 7.06
CA ILE A 483 -2.04 -8.25 8.18
C ILE A 483 -3.34 -8.42 9.00
N ALA A 484 -4.03 -7.32 9.28
CA ALA A 484 -5.33 -7.32 9.97
C ALA A 484 -6.42 -8.03 9.13
N ALA A 485 -6.46 -7.80 7.82
CA ALA A 485 -7.41 -8.46 6.93
C ALA A 485 -7.19 -9.98 6.88
N GLY A 486 -5.93 -10.44 6.83
CA GLY A 486 -5.59 -11.87 6.89
C GLY A 486 -6.07 -12.54 8.18
N THR A 487 -5.99 -11.84 9.32
CA THR A 487 -6.51 -12.34 10.60
C THR A 487 -8.04 -12.38 10.64
N THR A 488 -8.75 -11.44 10.00
CA THR A 488 -10.22 -11.49 9.88
C THR A 488 -10.71 -12.56 8.89
N LEU A 489 -9.94 -12.86 7.84
CA LEU A 489 -10.24 -13.97 6.91
C LEU A 489 -10.17 -15.32 7.63
N GLU A 490 -9.23 -15.48 8.57
CA GLU A 490 -9.14 -16.66 9.43
C GLU A 490 -10.36 -16.79 10.37
N GLU A 491 -10.82 -15.68 10.96
CA GLU A 491 -12.04 -15.64 11.78
C GLU A 491 -13.28 -15.98 10.96
N THR A 492 -13.41 -15.42 9.76
CA THR A 492 -14.61 -15.61 8.90
C THR A 492 -14.65 -17.00 8.25
N ALA A 493 -13.48 -17.54 7.84
CA ALA A 493 -13.38 -18.88 7.25
C ALA A 493 -13.61 -20.01 8.28
N GLN A 494 -13.27 -19.77 9.56
CA GLN A 494 -13.60 -20.69 10.64
C GLN A 494 -15.05 -20.53 11.12
N GLN A 495 -15.61 -19.31 11.14
CA GLN A 495 -16.97 -19.05 11.66
C GLN A 495 -18.13 -19.55 10.77
N SER A 496 -17.95 -19.68 9.45
CA SER A 496 -19.06 -20.06 8.54
C SER A 496 -19.44 -21.55 8.53
N GLU A 497 -18.60 -22.45 9.05
CA GLU A 497 -18.90 -23.89 9.21
C GLU A 497 -19.12 -24.31 10.68
N ILE A 498 -18.85 -23.41 11.64
CA ILE A 498 -18.92 -23.69 13.07
C ILE A 498 -20.29 -23.26 13.60
N PRO A 499 -21.05 -24.17 14.24
CA PRO A 499 -22.32 -23.84 14.89
C PRO A 499 -22.19 -22.63 15.83
N SER A 500 -23.19 -21.74 15.83
CA SER A 500 -23.13 -20.47 16.55
C SER A 500 -22.91 -20.61 18.06
N ASP A 501 -23.34 -21.73 18.64
CA ASP A 501 -23.14 -22.10 20.04
C ASP A 501 -21.67 -22.39 20.39
N VAL A 502 -20.83 -22.73 19.41
CA VAL A 502 -19.40 -23.01 19.63
C VAL A 502 -18.45 -21.98 19.02
N GLN A 503 -18.95 -21.01 18.26
CA GLN A 503 -18.15 -19.90 17.70
C GLN A 503 -17.34 -19.13 18.75
N PRO A 504 -17.88 -18.78 19.94
CA PRO A 504 -17.10 -18.07 20.97
C PRO A 504 -15.85 -18.83 21.42
N PHE A 505 -15.90 -20.17 21.49
CA PHE A 505 -14.75 -20.99 21.86
C PHE A 505 -13.68 -21.04 20.74
N ALA A 506 -14.12 -21.06 19.48
CA ALA A 506 -13.21 -21.00 18.33
C ALA A 506 -12.45 -19.67 18.27
N ILE A 507 -13.14 -18.56 18.52
CA ILE A 507 -12.55 -17.21 18.62
C ILE A 507 -11.58 -17.15 19.81
N SER A 508 -11.99 -17.68 20.96
CA SER A 508 -11.16 -17.76 22.17
C SER A 508 -9.85 -18.52 21.93
N ARG A 509 -9.89 -19.64 21.21
CA ARG A 509 -8.71 -20.43 20.83
C ARG A 509 -7.75 -19.60 19.97
N LEU A 510 -8.27 -18.94 18.93
CA LEU A 510 -7.45 -18.15 18.01
C LEU A 510 -6.76 -16.99 18.75
N ASN A 511 -7.52 -16.28 19.59
CA ASN A 511 -7.00 -15.16 20.37
C ASN A 511 -5.92 -15.62 21.37
N TRP A 512 -6.10 -16.79 21.99
CA TRP A 512 -5.08 -17.35 22.88
C TRP A 512 -3.80 -17.72 22.15
N ASN A 513 -3.90 -18.37 20.98
CA ASN A 513 -2.74 -18.72 20.16
C ASN A 513 -1.94 -17.46 19.75
N LYS A 514 -2.64 -16.42 19.26
CA LYS A 514 -2.04 -15.10 18.96
C LYS A 514 -1.35 -14.51 20.19
N THR A 515 -2.02 -14.53 21.34
CA THR A 515 -1.49 -14.00 22.61
C THR A 515 -0.22 -14.72 23.04
N ARG A 516 -0.14 -16.04 22.90
CA ARG A 516 1.07 -16.82 23.20
C ARG A 516 2.24 -16.47 22.28
N GLY A 517 1.96 -16.21 21.00
CA GLY A 517 2.96 -15.71 20.05
C GLY A 517 3.55 -14.36 20.49
N VAL A 518 2.69 -13.40 20.83
CA VAL A 518 3.10 -12.08 21.33
C VAL A 518 3.90 -12.20 22.63
N LEU A 519 3.46 -13.04 23.56
CA LEU A 519 4.14 -13.25 24.84
C LEU A 519 5.56 -13.81 24.65
N LYS A 520 5.77 -14.72 23.69
CA LYS A 520 7.12 -15.21 23.35
C LYS A 520 8.01 -14.08 22.82
N LEU A 521 7.49 -13.25 21.91
CA LEU A 521 8.24 -12.14 21.31
C LEU A 521 8.61 -11.06 22.33
N GLU A 522 7.71 -10.70 23.25
CA GLU A 522 8.00 -9.71 24.29
C GLU A 522 9.06 -10.21 25.28
N ILE A 523 9.10 -11.52 25.57
CA ILE A 523 10.18 -12.14 26.36
C ILE A 523 11.51 -12.15 25.58
N GLU A 524 11.51 -12.47 24.28
CA GLU A 524 12.70 -12.43 23.44
C GLU A 524 13.26 -10.99 23.31
N LYS A 525 12.38 -10.00 23.24
CA LYS A 525 12.72 -8.57 23.27
C LYS A 525 13.36 -8.16 24.59
N LEU A 526 12.79 -8.59 25.72
CA LEU A 526 13.39 -8.36 27.03
C LEU A 526 14.77 -9.03 27.13
N GLN A 527 14.88 -10.29 26.71
CA GLN A 527 16.13 -11.04 26.68
C GLN A 527 17.20 -10.31 25.85
N SER A 528 16.84 -9.83 24.66
CA SER A 528 17.74 -9.08 23.79
C SER A 528 18.22 -7.77 24.44
N ALA A 529 17.32 -7.05 25.12
CA ALA A 529 17.67 -5.83 25.84
C ALA A 529 18.63 -6.08 27.01
N ILE A 530 18.41 -7.15 27.77
CA ILE A 530 19.30 -7.54 28.88
C ILE A 530 20.67 -7.98 28.35
N LEU A 531 20.71 -8.81 27.30
CA LEU A 531 21.96 -9.26 26.68
C LEU A 531 22.79 -8.10 26.16
N LYS A 532 22.15 -7.10 25.54
CA LYS A 532 22.82 -5.87 25.10
C LYS A 532 23.45 -5.14 26.29
N PHE A 533 22.68 -4.89 27.35
CA PHE A 533 23.18 -4.24 28.55
C PHE A 533 24.36 -4.99 29.20
N CYS A 534 24.29 -6.33 29.24
CA CYS A 534 25.38 -7.16 29.77
C CYS A 534 26.62 -7.13 28.88
N SER A 535 26.46 -7.05 27.55
CA SER A 535 27.59 -6.94 26.62
C SER A 535 28.36 -5.62 26.74
N GLU A 536 27.70 -4.56 27.17
CA GLU A 536 28.28 -3.23 27.40
C GLU A 536 28.96 -3.13 28.78
N ASN A 537 28.74 -4.10 29.67
CA ASN A 537 29.27 -4.13 31.03
C ASN A 537 29.92 -5.48 31.33
N ASN A 538 31.25 -5.59 31.09
CA ASN A 538 32.01 -6.84 31.23
C ASN A 538 31.86 -7.57 32.57
N ASP A 539 31.51 -6.86 33.65
CA ASP A 539 31.29 -7.43 34.99
C ASP A 539 29.98 -8.23 35.10
N LEU A 540 29.09 -8.17 34.10
CA LEU A 540 27.77 -8.81 34.08
C LEU A 540 27.68 -10.01 33.13
N LYS A 541 28.82 -10.56 32.71
CA LYS A 541 28.87 -11.65 31.73
C LYS A 541 28.10 -12.92 32.18
N GLU A 542 28.20 -13.29 33.45
CA GLU A 542 27.46 -14.44 34.03
C GLU A 542 25.93 -14.23 34.03
N VAL A 543 25.48 -12.97 34.17
CA VAL A 543 24.07 -12.61 34.05
C VAL A 543 23.62 -12.81 32.61
N GLY A 544 24.43 -12.36 31.64
CA GLY A 544 24.23 -12.56 30.20
C GLY A 544 24.02 -14.02 29.81
N ASP A 545 24.83 -14.93 30.37
CA ASP A 545 24.74 -16.37 30.11
C ASP A 545 23.44 -17.00 30.67
N SER A 546 22.85 -16.38 31.70
CA SER A 546 21.62 -16.86 32.35
C SER A 546 20.32 -16.35 31.71
N VAL A 547 20.38 -15.28 30.89
CA VAL A 547 19.22 -14.65 30.24
C VAL A 547 18.52 -15.59 29.25
N GLY A 548 19.26 -16.55 28.68
CA GLY A 548 18.72 -17.55 27.75
C GLY A 548 17.53 -18.35 28.29
N ASN A 549 17.41 -18.45 29.62
CA ASN A 549 16.38 -19.22 30.30
C ASN A 549 15.06 -18.45 30.50
N LEU A 550 14.96 -17.18 30.10
CA LEU A 550 13.74 -16.39 30.30
C LEU A 550 12.52 -16.96 29.56
N THR A 551 12.74 -17.60 28.41
CA THR A 551 11.67 -18.30 27.68
C THR A 551 11.16 -19.55 28.42
N GLY A 552 11.94 -20.11 29.34
CA GLY A 552 11.51 -21.22 30.20
C GLY A 552 10.32 -20.86 31.11
N TYR A 553 10.21 -19.60 31.54
CA TYR A 553 9.13 -19.14 32.41
C TYR A 553 7.75 -19.13 31.73
N ILE A 554 7.72 -19.14 30.39
CA ILE A 554 6.48 -19.14 29.61
C ILE A 554 6.15 -20.51 29.02
N GLU A 555 7.00 -21.53 29.18
CA GLU A 555 6.77 -22.87 28.65
C GLU A 555 5.51 -23.53 29.21
N LYS A 556 5.15 -23.21 30.46
CA LYS A 556 3.92 -23.70 31.09
C LYS A 556 2.64 -23.12 30.48
N LEU A 557 2.74 -21.98 29.79
CA LEU A 557 1.64 -21.40 29.02
C LEU A 557 1.61 -22.08 27.65
N ASP A 558 1.28 -23.36 27.65
CA ASP A 558 1.39 -24.25 26.50
C ASP A 558 0.07 -24.38 25.69
N SER A 559 0.06 -25.28 24.70
CA SER A 559 -1.07 -25.50 23.80
C SER A 559 -2.26 -26.26 24.42
N ARG A 560 -2.17 -26.78 25.65
CA ARG A 560 -3.24 -27.58 26.28
C ARG A 560 -4.58 -26.86 26.31
N LEU A 561 -4.57 -25.54 26.54
CA LEU A 561 -5.80 -24.73 26.52
C LEU A 561 -6.40 -24.66 25.10
N GLU A 562 -5.56 -24.54 24.08
CA GLU A 562 -6.00 -24.54 22.68
C GLU A 562 -6.63 -25.88 22.29
N ASP A 563 -5.98 -26.98 22.69
CA ASP A 563 -6.47 -28.34 22.46
C ASP A 563 -7.83 -28.57 23.12
N LYS A 564 -8.05 -28.03 24.33
CA LYS A 564 -9.33 -28.14 25.04
C LYS A 564 -10.42 -27.26 24.44
N LEU A 565 -10.09 -26.06 24.00
CA LEU A 565 -11.03 -25.20 23.26
C LEU A 565 -11.43 -25.86 21.93
N ASP A 566 -10.49 -26.54 21.25
CA ASP A 566 -10.78 -27.34 20.07
C ASP A 566 -11.68 -28.53 20.34
N GLU A 567 -11.48 -29.23 21.45
CA GLU A 567 -12.35 -30.32 21.88
C GLU A 567 -13.80 -29.82 22.08
N ILE A 568 -13.97 -28.64 22.70
CA ILE A 568 -15.29 -28.01 22.87
C ILE A 568 -15.94 -27.73 21.51
N VAL A 569 -15.20 -27.12 20.58
CA VAL A 569 -15.69 -26.77 19.24
C VAL A 569 -16.11 -28.00 18.43
N ASN A 570 -15.40 -29.12 18.58
CA ASN A 570 -15.66 -30.35 17.85
C ASN A 570 -16.68 -31.28 18.53
N SER A 571 -17.02 -31.02 19.80
CA SER A 571 -17.98 -31.82 20.57
C SER A 571 -19.43 -31.37 20.32
N LYS A 572 -20.36 -32.33 20.38
CA LYS A 572 -21.80 -32.01 20.45
C LYS A 572 -22.15 -31.52 21.86
N GLU A 573 -23.22 -30.75 21.97
CA GLU A 573 -23.75 -30.32 23.26
C GLU A 573 -24.10 -31.54 24.13
N GLY A 574 -23.68 -31.51 25.40
CA GLY A 574 -23.84 -32.63 26.33
C GLY A 574 -22.69 -32.77 27.32
N GLU A 575 -22.65 -33.89 28.05
CA GLU A 575 -21.70 -34.13 29.15
C GLU A 575 -20.23 -34.02 28.72
N GLN A 576 -19.88 -34.45 27.50
CA GLN A 576 -18.51 -34.37 26.98
C GLN A 576 -18.06 -32.93 26.79
N ARG A 577 -18.92 -32.06 26.23
CA ARG A 577 -18.64 -30.64 26.07
C ARG A 577 -18.48 -29.94 27.41
N GLU A 578 -19.37 -30.23 28.36
CA GLU A 578 -19.29 -29.67 29.71
C GLU A 578 -18.04 -30.13 30.48
N ALA A 579 -17.63 -31.39 30.30
CA ALA A 579 -16.36 -31.88 30.84
C ALA A 579 -15.17 -31.15 30.23
N ALA A 580 -15.15 -30.94 28.91
CA ALA A 580 -14.11 -30.19 28.22
C ALA A 580 -14.07 -28.71 28.66
N LYS A 581 -15.23 -28.06 28.85
CA LYS A 581 -15.33 -26.69 29.42
C LYS A 581 -14.73 -26.61 30.82
N LYS A 582 -15.02 -27.58 31.70
CA LYS A 582 -14.43 -27.64 33.05
C LYS A 582 -12.92 -27.79 33.01
N GLN A 583 -12.40 -28.65 32.14
CA GLN A 583 -10.96 -28.84 31.95
C GLN A 583 -10.29 -27.58 31.38
N ALA A 584 -10.91 -26.92 30.40
CA ALA A 584 -10.42 -25.64 29.86
C ALA A 584 -10.36 -24.57 30.95
N ARG A 585 -11.39 -24.44 31.82
CA ARG A 585 -11.36 -23.49 32.95
C ARG A 585 -10.27 -23.83 33.96
N SER A 586 -10.02 -25.11 34.23
CA SER A 586 -8.92 -25.53 35.10
C SER A 586 -7.57 -25.06 34.55
N LEU A 587 -7.36 -25.18 33.23
CA LEU A 587 -6.14 -24.70 32.57
C LEU A 587 -6.05 -23.17 32.56
N VAL A 588 -7.17 -22.47 32.35
CA VAL A 588 -7.20 -21.00 32.46
C VAL A 588 -6.75 -20.56 33.85
N ASN A 589 -7.25 -21.20 34.92
CA ASN A 589 -6.85 -20.91 36.29
C ASN A 589 -5.38 -21.25 36.55
N GLU A 590 -4.89 -22.39 36.05
CA GLU A 590 -3.47 -22.77 36.11
C GLU A 590 -2.60 -21.68 35.47
N TYR A 591 -2.96 -21.21 34.28
CA TYR A 591 -2.20 -20.22 33.53
C TYR A 591 -2.26 -18.83 34.18
N GLN A 592 -3.42 -18.43 34.71
CA GLN A 592 -3.54 -17.19 35.48
C GLN A 592 -2.68 -17.22 36.73
N ASN A 593 -2.60 -18.38 37.41
CA ASN A 593 -1.74 -18.55 38.58
C ASN A 593 -0.25 -18.46 38.22
N GLU A 594 0.17 -19.08 37.12
CA GLU A 594 1.55 -18.95 36.62
C GLU A 594 1.87 -17.49 36.28
N LEU A 595 0.96 -16.78 35.60
CA LEU A 595 1.12 -15.36 35.30
C LEU A 595 1.13 -14.48 36.56
N ASN A 596 0.61 -14.94 37.70
CA ASN A 596 0.68 -14.23 38.97
C ASN A 596 1.99 -14.46 39.74
N ALA A 597 2.90 -15.29 39.21
CA ALA A 597 4.21 -15.47 39.80
C ALA A 597 4.97 -14.11 39.88
N PRO A 598 5.77 -13.88 40.93
CA PRO A 598 6.51 -12.62 41.12
C PRO A 598 7.32 -12.20 39.89
N PHE A 599 7.94 -13.17 39.20
CA PHE A 599 8.66 -12.96 37.95
C PHE A 599 7.91 -12.09 36.94
N PHE A 600 6.64 -12.41 36.67
CA PHE A 600 5.84 -11.70 35.67
C PHE A 600 5.45 -10.28 36.09
N LYS A 601 5.41 -10.02 37.40
CA LYS A 601 5.23 -8.67 37.93
C LYS A 601 6.46 -7.82 37.65
N ASP A 602 7.65 -8.38 37.89
CA ASP A 602 8.92 -7.68 37.67
C ASP A 602 9.19 -7.48 36.16
N VAL A 603 8.81 -8.45 35.33
CA VAL A 603 8.85 -8.34 33.86
C VAL A 603 8.01 -7.18 33.35
N ASP A 604 6.75 -7.04 33.78
CA ASP A 604 5.86 -5.98 33.28
C ASP A 604 6.08 -4.62 33.96
N GLN A 605 6.46 -4.60 35.24
CA GLN A 605 6.49 -3.41 36.09
C GLN A 605 7.86 -3.21 36.71
N GLY A 606 8.86 -2.90 35.90
CA GLY A 606 10.16 -2.43 36.42
C GLY A 606 11.36 -3.29 36.10
N ASN A 607 11.32 -4.06 35.00
CA ASN A 607 12.50 -4.80 34.55
C ASN A 607 13.71 -3.89 34.25
N GLY A 608 13.50 -2.60 33.94
CA GLY A 608 14.59 -1.62 33.76
C GLY A 608 15.33 -1.68 32.43
N PHE A 609 14.99 -2.64 31.55
CA PHE A 609 15.65 -2.87 30.26
C PHE A 609 14.77 -2.52 29.07
N ALA A 610 13.50 -2.93 29.09
CA ALA A 610 12.56 -2.74 27.97
C ALA A 610 11.13 -2.57 28.47
N ASN A 611 10.34 -1.75 27.78
CA ASN A 611 8.90 -1.70 28.03
C ASN A 611 8.23 -2.90 27.36
N VAL A 612 7.75 -3.85 28.17
CA VAL A 612 7.10 -5.08 27.73
C VAL A 612 5.77 -5.24 28.48
N ALA A 613 4.79 -5.84 27.82
CA ALA A 613 3.45 -6.06 28.38
C ALA A 613 3.07 -7.54 28.25
N VAL A 614 3.82 -8.39 28.95
CA VAL A 614 3.72 -9.85 28.85
C VAL A 614 2.51 -10.33 29.64
N ALA A 615 2.50 -10.12 30.94
CA ALA A 615 1.52 -10.73 31.83
C ALA A 615 0.19 -9.98 31.85
N SER A 616 0.18 -8.65 31.72
CA SER A 616 -1.05 -7.88 31.62
C SER A 616 -1.90 -8.29 30.42
N THR A 617 -1.27 -8.48 29.26
CA THR A 617 -1.94 -8.85 28.01
C THR A 617 -2.46 -10.29 28.09
N SER A 618 -1.63 -11.22 28.58
CA SER A 618 -2.05 -12.62 28.72
C SER A 618 -3.14 -12.82 29.77
N ARG A 619 -3.12 -12.11 30.89
CA ARG A 619 -4.21 -12.15 31.88
C ARG A 619 -5.52 -11.63 31.31
N ALA A 620 -5.49 -10.54 30.54
CA ALA A 620 -6.69 -10.01 29.90
C ALA A 620 -7.29 -11.03 28.92
N ALA A 621 -6.47 -11.65 28.06
CA ALA A 621 -6.92 -12.68 27.14
C ALA A 621 -7.53 -13.89 27.87
N LEU A 622 -6.86 -14.41 28.91
CA LEU A 622 -7.38 -15.52 29.73
C LEU A 622 -8.70 -15.16 30.44
N GLY A 623 -8.84 -13.92 30.90
CA GLY A 623 -10.08 -13.42 31.51
C GLY A 623 -11.26 -13.42 30.53
N GLU A 624 -11.04 -13.07 29.27
CA GLU A 624 -12.08 -13.16 28.24
C GLU A 624 -12.45 -14.62 27.92
N ILE A 625 -11.46 -15.51 27.89
CA ILE A 625 -11.69 -16.95 27.68
C ILE A 625 -12.51 -17.53 28.84
N ASP A 626 -12.21 -17.16 30.09
CA ASP A 626 -12.98 -17.61 31.25
C ASP A 626 -14.45 -17.17 31.18
N LYS A 627 -14.71 -15.92 30.78
CA LYS A 627 -16.08 -15.41 30.56
C LYS A 627 -16.81 -16.22 29.49
N VAL A 628 -16.14 -16.54 28.39
CA VAL A 628 -16.70 -17.37 27.32
C VAL A 628 -16.98 -18.80 27.79
N LEU A 629 -16.09 -19.37 28.60
CA LEU A 629 -16.30 -20.69 29.19
C LEU A 629 -17.42 -20.69 30.24
N ALA A 630 -17.67 -19.54 30.89
CA ALA A 630 -18.71 -19.29 31.91
C ALA A 630 -20.13 -19.19 31.36
N ALA A 631 -20.27 -18.62 30.15
CA ALA A 631 -21.50 -18.64 29.37
C ALA A 631 -21.88 -20.07 28.95
#